data_AF-A0A0V0TDC7-F1
#
_entry.id   AF-A0A0V0TDC7-F1
#
_cell.length_a   1.000
_cell.length_b   1.000
_cell.length_c   1.000
_cell.angle_alpha   90.00
_cell.angle_beta   90.00
_cell.angle_gamma   90.00
#
_symmetry.space_group_name_H-M   'P 1'
#
loop_
_entity.id
_entity.type
_entity.pdbx_description
1 polymer ?
#
loop_
_entity_poly.entity_id
_entity_poly.type
_entity_poly.pdbx_seq_one_letter_code
_entity_poly.pdbx_strand_id
1 'polypeptide(L)'
;MGATGLGEHRITVHLSSCHLLFTTTLLKMDARYETFLTDLFHLGAIQFGEFMLKSKHTSPIYVDMRRLLSHPTLLNTVEDLMYDYAKELEYDVICGVPYGAIPLTSALSVKRSIPMIMQRKDAKAYGTKKIVEGLYKPGDKCLIIEDVITFGSSIAETARVLRAQGLIVTDALVILDRCQGASRNLENLGITKWSLFCLPDVLLLYEGRGLISNADCQRISSYLFNVTDKIAPSALGNGLQEGAKVDKTGVLSVKAASNTASLSHNLAKHLWQIALDKKSNLCVACKSSDPKEIIALAQKIGKFICMLIIRSDLICKVPLVDFISELKTCAKSKNFMIMDDRKFCDVSSIVEMQLTGGEWSIAKWVDFVTVLPFSGRGVFSAIRKVSAENKVACFSILSLHAKDSLIPKEFSEQSMKTAEKDIDVIAGVVCSKPPVLDSRFLYMTSADESDQALLRFEDFDEMQFLEVEYLEMNHGIQYADIYKLVEAVAVNICSLKLHADLIAIKEMPDFFSRLKRLAQSKKFMLINDGNYCDDSDVVVELMLNSATKPASWADFVTVQCLNGSSVFEAIKRVNSDYSVACLPVVEMSTSGNFFTEEYKKRALSLAQQYRQIVAGFICQKRPINDPSFLYISPGVHYKRRLDDQNWRTPDKAVRFNRDDIVVVGRGITKEKYSRVWAYTYQQISWDAFIIMNNAAANVE
;
A
#
# COMPACT_ATOMS: atom_id res chain seq x y z
N MET A 1 33.71 27.18 15.66
CA MET A 1 32.37 27.61 15.22
C MET A 1 32.37 27.51 13.70
N GLY A 2 31.52 26.76 13.00
CA GLY A 2 30.45 25.86 13.40
C GLY A 2 30.43 24.65 12.46
N ALA A 3 30.01 23.51 12.98
CA ALA A 3 29.77 22.29 12.24
C ALA A 3 28.50 22.47 11.40
N THR A 4 28.60 22.28 10.09
CA THR A 4 27.46 22.13 9.18
C THR A 4 26.93 20.70 9.31
N GLY A 5 25.63 20.60 9.61
CA GLY A 5 24.94 19.35 9.93
C GLY A 5 24.99 18.31 8.81
N LEU A 6 25.32 17.08 9.21
CA LEU A 6 24.92 15.87 8.50
C LEU A 6 23.41 15.74 8.67
N GLY A 7 22.67 15.74 7.56
CA GLY A 7 21.23 15.50 7.57
C GLY A 7 20.93 14.09 8.09
N GLU A 8 20.04 13.99 9.06
CA GLU A 8 19.49 12.74 9.58
C GLU A 8 18.85 11.94 8.43
N HIS A 9 19.40 10.77 8.10
CA HIS A 9 18.80 9.84 7.14
C HIS A 9 17.62 9.11 7.79
N ARG A 10 16.40 9.63 7.60
CA ARG A 10 15.17 8.97 8.03
C ARG A 10 14.79 7.85 7.06
N ILE A 11 14.75 6.59 7.52
CA ILE A 11 14.03 5.53 6.81
C ILE A 11 12.54 5.65 7.14
N THR A 12 11.72 5.73 6.09
CA THR A 12 10.26 5.56 6.22
C THR A 12 9.91 4.09 5.93
N VAL A 13 9.86 3.26 6.98
CA VAL A 13 9.24 1.93 6.86
C VAL A 13 7.73 2.11 7.01
N HIS A 14 6.95 1.72 6.00
CA HIS A 14 5.51 1.70 6.11
C HIS A 14 5.06 0.30 6.53
N LEU A 15 4.71 0.14 7.80
CA LEU A 15 3.95 -1.02 8.26
C LEU A 15 2.52 -0.92 7.71
N SER A 16 2.33 -1.17 6.42
CA SER A 16 1.00 -1.41 5.89
C SER A 16 0.50 -2.72 6.48
N SER A 17 -0.37 -2.71 7.49
CA SER A 17 -1.15 -3.89 7.81
C SER A 17 -2.15 -4.14 6.68
N CYS A 18 -1.67 -4.68 5.57
CA CYS A 18 -2.52 -5.15 4.47
C CYS A 18 -3.22 -6.42 4.96
N HIS A 19 -4.35 -6.26 5.66
CA HIS A 19 -5.17 -7.40 6.02
C HIS A 19 -5.81 -7.96 4.74
N LEU A 20 -5.45 -9.19 4.38
CA LEU A 20 -6.33 -10.00 3.54
C LEU A 20 -7.68 -10.09 4.24
N LEU A 21 -8.67 -9.42 3.65
CA LEU A 21 -9.94 -8.98 4.28
C LEU A 21 -10.39 -9.85 5.45
N PHE A 22 -10.08 -9.36 6.65
CA PHE A 22 -10.95 -9.45 7.82
C PHE A 22 -11.27 -8.02 8.19
N THR A 23 -12.54 -7.65 8.08
CA THR A 23 -13.07 -6.34 8.41
C THR A 23 -12.69 -5.98 9.84
N THR A 24 -11.71 -5.09 10.00
CA THR A 24 -11.55 -4.29 11.21
C THR A 24 -11.35 -2.84 10.77
N THR A 25 -12.30 -2.03 11.20
CA THR A 25 -12.43 -0.60 10.97
C THR A 25 -11.20 0.12 11.51
N LEU A 26 -10.38 0.71 10.64
CA LEU A 26 -9.29 1.61 11.03
C LEU A 26 -9.89 2.98 11.40
N LEU A 27 -9.86 3.27 12.70
CA LEU A 27 -10.13 4.58 13.25
C LEU A 27 -8.83 5.39 13.21
N LYS A 28 -8.85 6.54 12.52
CA LYS A 28 -7.96 7.65 12.88
C LYS A 28 -7.95 7.78 14.40
N MET A 29 -6.79 7.81 15.04
CA MET A 29 -6.71 8.17 16.45
C MET A 29 -7.21 9.62 16.60
N ASP A 30 -8.50 9.74 16.90
CA ASP A 30 -9.14 10.92 17.44
C ASP A 30 -8.24 11.53 18.53
N ALA A 31 -8.10 12.86 18.56
CA ALA A 31 -7.33 13.56 19.60
C ALA A 31 -7.78 13.17 21.02
N ARG A 32 -9.04 12.73 21.18
CA ARG A 32 -9.57 12.14 22.42
C ARG A 32 -8.81 10.87 22.85
N TYR A 33 -8.44 9.99 21.91
CA TYR A 33 -7.68 8.77 22.17
C TYR A 33 -6.24 9.06 22.60
N GLU A 34 -5.55 9.94 21.88
CA GLU A 34 -4.17 10.32 22.23
C GLU A 34 -4.07 10.96 23.62
N THR A 35 -5.02 11.85 23.93
CA THR A 35 -5.09 12.52 25.23
C THR A 35 -5.31 11.50 26.33
N PHE A 36 -6.32 10.62 26.17
CA PHE A 36 -6.62 9.57 27.15
C PHE A 36 -5.43 8.63 27.39
N LEU A 37 -4.76 8.16 26.34
CA LEU A 37 -3.58 7.30 26.48
C LEU A 37 -2.43 8.02 27.17
N THR A 38 -2.23 9.32 26.92
CA THR A 38 -1.20 10.11 27.60
C THR A 38 -1.53 10.27 29.09
N ASP A 39 -2.80 10.48 29.43
CA ASP A 39 -3.25 10.54 30.82
C ASP A 39 -3.04 9.20 31.55
N LEU A 40 -3.24 8.07 30.86
CA LEU A 40 -2.93 6.74 31.42
C LEU A 40 -1.44 6.58 31.77
N PHE A 41 -0.54 7.17 30.98
CA PHE A 41 0.90 7.17 31.26
C PHE A 41 1.18 7.95 32.55
N HIS A 42 0.70 9.20 32.64
CA HIS A 42 0.94 10.06 33.79
C HIS A 42 0.28 9.56 35.07
N LEU A 43 -0.86 8.87 34.95
CA LEU A 43 -1.53 8.18 36.05
C LEU A 43 -0.73 6.96 36.56
N GLY A 44 0.25 6.49 35.78
CA GLY A 44 0.96 5.24 36.03
C GLY A 44 0.05 4.02 35.89
N ALA A 45 -0.99 4.11 35.06
CA ALA A 45 -1.83 2.97 34.68
C ALA A 45 -1.10 2.02 33.74
N ILE A 46 -0.17 2.54 32.93
CA ILE A 46 0.77 1.75 32.13
C ILE A 46 2.18 2.03 32.65
N GLN A 47 2.84 0.99 33.16
CA GLN A 47 4.11 1.09 33.87
C GLN A 47 5.19 0.28 33.15
N PHE A 48 6.40 0.84 33.11
CA PHE A 48 7.56 0.26 32.45
C PHE A 48 8.65 -0.04 33.49
N GLY A 49 9.22 -1.24 33.44
CA GLY A 49 10.14 -1.71 34.49
C GLY A 49 10.36 -3.21 34.42
N GLU A 50 10.57 -3.86 35.57
CA GLU A 50 10.55 -5.33 35.69
C GLU A 50 9.49 -5.74 36.69
N PHE A 51 8.46 -6.45 36.22
CA PHE A 51 7.31 -6.84 37.03
C PHE A 51 7.14 -8.34 37.04
N MET A 52 7.09 -8.96 38.22
CA MET A 52 6.81 -10.39 38.32
C MET A 52 5.30 -10.64 38.18
N LEU A 53 4.91 -11.34 37.11
CA LEU A 53 3.51 -11.72 36.89
C LEU A 53 3.10 -12.91 37.77
N LYS A 54 1.78 -13.12 37.93
CA LYS A 54 1.23 -14.33 38.60
C LYS A 54 1.69 -15.64 37.96
N SER A 55 2.06 -15.60 36.68
CA SER A 55 2.65 -16.72 35.95
C SER A 55 4.12 -16.99 36.31
N LYS A 56 4.70 -16.25 37.26
CA LYS A 56 6.13 -16.26 37.66
C LYS A 56 7.11 -15.82 36.58
N HIS A 57 6.61 -15.27 35.48
CA HIS A 57 7.44 -14.63 34.46
C HIS A 57 7.60 -13.13 34.73
N THR A 58 8.80 -12.61 34.48
CA THR A 58 9.05 -11.17 34.51
C THR A 58 8.48 -10.53 33.25
N SER A 59 7.74 -9.44 33.39
CA SER A 59 7.22 -8.63 32.30
C SER A 59 7.87 -7.25 32.34
N PRO A 60 8.30 -6.71 31.18
CA PRO A 60 8.85 -5.36 31.10
C PRO A 60 7.77 -4.28 31.27
N ILE A 61 6.49 -4.68 31.25
CA ILE A 61 5.34 -3.80 31.27
C ILE A 61 4.25 -4.35 32.19
N TYR A 62 3.69 -3.46 33.02
CA TYR A 62 2.54 -3.76 33.87
C TYR A 62 1.43 -2.76 33.58
N VAL A 63 0.20 -3.26 33.47
CA VAL A 63 -0.98 -2.43 33.21
C VAL A 63 -1.94 -2.61 34.37
N ASP A 64 -2.30 -1.50 35.01
CA ASP A 64 -3.21 -1.44 36.14
C ASP A 64 -4.30 -0.40 35.91
N MET A 65 -5.34 -0.80 35.17
CA MET A 65 -6.49 0.05 34.88
C MET A 65 -7.32 0.39 36.11
N ARG A 66 -7.09 -0.26 37.27
CA ARG A 66 -7.78 0.04 38.54
C ARG A 66 -7.43 1.43 39.07
N ARG A 67 -6.35 2.04 38.56
CA ARG A 67 -5.99 3.43 38.90
C ARG A 67 -7.00 4.46 38.39
N LEU A 68 -7.77 4.11 37.37
CA LEU A 68 -8.86 4.94 36.84
C LEU A 68 -9.96 5.19 37.87
N LEU A 69 -10.13 4.30 38.86
CA LEU A 69 -11.17 4.41 39.88
C LEU A 69 -11.04 5.67 40.75
N SER A 70 -9.81 6.16 40.92
CA SER A 70 -9.53 7.39 41.65
C SER A 70 -9.66 8.65 40.78
N HIS A 71 -10.02 8.51 39.49
CA HIS A 71 -10.05 9.59 38.50
C HIS A 71 -11.37 9.55 37.71
N PRO A 72 -12.49 10.05 38.30
CA PRO A 72 -13.82 9.98 37.69
C PRO A 72 -13.90 10.63 36.30
N THR A 73 -13.10 11.66 36.02
CA THR A 73 -13.02 12.29 34.70
C THR A 73 -12.49 11.32 33.65
N LEU A 74 -11.39 10.63 33.92
CA LEU A 74 -10.83 9.60 33.02
C LEU A 74 -11.75 8.38 32.90
N LEU A 75 -12.45 8.02 33.99
CA LEU A 75 -13.46 6.97 33.97
C LEU A 75 -14.63 7.32 33.04
N ASN A 76 -15.08 8.59 33.05
CA ASN A 76 -16.08 9.08 32.11
C ASN A 76 -15.57 9.06 30.67
N THR A 77 -14.31 9.44 30.43
CA THR A 77 -13.71 9.42 29.10
C THR A 77 -13.63 8.00 28.53
N VAL A 78 -13.09 7.04 29.27
CA VAL A 78 -13.01 5.65 28.79
C VAL A 78 -14.38 5.03 28.57
N GLU A 79 -15.37 5.42 29.37
CA GLU A 79 -16.75 5.04 29.15
C GLU A 79 -17.30 5.58 27.82
N ASP A 80 -17.08 6.85 27.49
CA ASP A 80 -17.53 7.42 26.21
C ASP A 80 -16.92 6.63 25.03
N LEU A 81 -15.64 6.29 25.12
CA LEU A 81 -14.93 5.50 24.10
C LEU A 81 -15.44 4.05 24.04
N MET A 82 -15.73 3.41 25.18
CA MET A 82 -16.34 2.07 25.21
C MET A 82 -17.72 2.08 24.55
N TYR A 83 -18.54 3.10 24.82
CA TYR A 83 -19.89 3.19 24.26
C TYR A 83 -19.89 3.40 22.75
N ASP A 84 -18.89 4.11 22.21
CA ASP A 84 -18.74 4.29 20.76
C ASP A 84 -18.59 2.96 20.01
N TYR A 85 -18.03 1.94 20.64
CA TYR A 85 -18.01 0.56 20.12
C TYR A 85 -19.25 -0.22 20.52
N ALA A 86 -19.64 -0.16 21.79
CA ALA A 86 -20.74 -0.97 22.31
C ALA A 86 -22.08 -0.62 21.65
N LYS A 87 -22.32 0.61 21.20
CA LYS A 87 -23.58 0.97 20.53
C LYS A 87 -23.80 0.26 19.18
N GLU A 88 -22.73 -0.25 18.56
CA GLU A 88 -22.75 -0.97 17.29
C GLU A 88 -22.94 -2.49 17.48
N LEU A 89 -22.98 -2.97 18.72
CA LEU A 89 -23.11 -4.40 19.06
C LEU A 89 -24.51 -4.72 19.58
N GLU A 90 -24.97 -5.95 19.35
CA GLU A 90 -26.25 -6.44 19.88
C GLU A 90 -26.05 -7.17 21.21
N TYR A 91 -26.55 -6.59 22.30
CA TYR A 91 -26.61 -7.23 23.62
C TYR A 91 -27.80 -6.71 24.45
N ASP A 92 -28.23 -7.52 25.41
CA ASP A 92 -29.28 -7.19 26.36
C ASP A 92 -28.72 -6.74 27.72
N VAL A 93 -27.58 -7.32 28.12
CA VAL A 93 -26.92 -7.06 29.41
C VAL A 93 -25.39 -6.97 29.24
N ILE A 94 -24.73 -6.27 30.16
CA ILE A 94 -23.26 -6.21 30.24
C ILE A 94 -22.73 -6.91 31.50
N CYS A 95 -21.57 -7.56 31.40
CA CYS A 95 -20.90 -8.22 32.53
C CYS A 95 -19.41 -7.90 32.55
N GLY A 96 -18.94 -7.26 33.62
CA GLY A 96 -17.52 -6.98 33.82
C GLY A 96 -16.77 -8.18 34.38
N VAL A 97 -15.61 -8.49 33.83
CA VAL A 97 -14.72 -9.51 34.39
C VAL A 97 -14.20 -9.09 35.78
N PRO A 98 -14.33 -9.94 36.81
CA PRO A 98 -13.89 -9.58 38.16
C PRO A 98 -12.37 -9.47 38.34
N TYR A 99 -11.82 -8.48 39.05
CA TYR A 99 -12.47 -7.31 39.66
C TYR A 99 -12.19 -6.01 38.89
N GLY A 100 -11.25 -6.03 37.93
CA GLY A 100 -10.75 -4.83 37.26
C GLY A 100 -11.80 -4.14 36.40
N ALA A 101 -12.59 -4.92 35.66
CA ALA A 101 -13.57 -4.38 34.73
C ALA A 101 -14.91 -4.00 35.39
N ILE A 102 -15.24 -4.54 36.57
CA ILE A 102 -16.54 -4.29 37.23
C ILE A 102 -16.87 -2.79 37.36
N PRO A 103 -15.97 -1.92 37.84
CA PRO A 103 -16.30 -0.50 37.96
C PRO A 103 -16.42 0.21 36.61
N LEU A 104 -15.65 -0.23 35.60
CA LEU A 104 -15.74 0.28 34.23
C LEU A 104 -17.10 -0.06 33.62
N THR A 105 -17.53 -1.32 33.78
CA THR A 105 -18.87 -1.78 33.41
C THR A 105 -19.96 -1.05 34.18
N SER A 106 -19.74 -0.74 35.46
CA SER A 106 -20.70 0.00 36.29
C SER A 106 -20.86 1.44 35.79
N ALA A 107 -19.77 2.11 35.42
CA ALA A 107 -19.81 3.45 34.85
C ALA A 107 -20.60 3.47 33.52
N LEU A 108 -20.34 2.49 32.64
CA LEU A 108 -21.07 2.31 31.39
C LEU A 108 -22.57 2.06 31.63
N SER A 109 -22.90 1.16 32.57
CA SER A 109 -24.28 0.84 32.97
C SER A 109 -25.05 2.09 33.41
N VAL A 110 -24.47 2.85 34.35
CA VAL A 110 -25.13 4.03 34.94
C VAL A 110 -25.27 5.15 33.91
N LYS A 111 -24.21 5.45 33.16
CA LYS A 111 -24.21 6.59 32.22
C LYS A 111 -25.06 6.34 30.98
N ARG A 112 -25.19 5.09 30.53
CA ARG A 112 -25.96 4.70 29.33
C ARG A 112 -27.27 4.01 29.61
N SER A 113 -27.63 3.81 30.88
CA SER A 113 -28.82 3.08 31.29
C SER A 113 -28.86 1.65 30.72
N ILE A 114 -27.71 0.98 30.67
CA ILE A 114 -27.58 -0.41 30.19
C ILE A 114 -27.64 -1.37 31.39
N PRO A 115 -28.50 -2.41 31.39
CA PRO A 115 -28.55 -3.39 32.47
C PRO A 115 -27.21 -4.12 32.66
N MET A 116 -26.74 -4.19 33.91
CA MET A 116 -25.51 -4.89 34.27
C MET A 116 -25.79 -6.10 35.16
N ILE A 117 -25.09 -7.20 34.86
CA ILE A 117 -24.96 -8.36 35.74
C ILE A 117 -23.51 -8.48 36.22
N MET A 118 -23.29 -9.19 37.33
CA MET A 118 -21.96 -9.31 37.93
C MET A 118 -21.65 -10.76 38.28
N GLN A 119 -20.56 -11.28 37.72
CA GLN A 119 -20.00 -12.55 38.16
C GLN A 119 -19.22 -12.35 39.47
N ARG A 120 -19.41 -13.25 40.44
CA ARG A 120 -18.56 -13.36 41.63
C ARG A 120 -17.40 -14.31 41.33
N LYS A 121 -16.23 -13.99 41.87
CA LYS A 121 -15.07 -14.88 41.80
C LYS A 121 -15.28 -16.17 42.61
N ASP A 122 -15.90 -16.06 43.78
CA ASP A 122 -16.23 -17.17 44.66
C ASP A 122 -17.76 -17.22 44.91
N ALA A 123 -18.33 -18.43 44.88
CA ALA A 123 -19.72 -18.66 45.25
C ALA A 123 -19.94 -18.35 46.74
N LYS A 124 -21.14 -17.86 47.11
CA LYS A 124 -21.47 -17.64 48.53
C LYS A 124 -21.40 -18.97 49.30
N ALA A 125 -20.73 -18.96 50.45
CA ALA A 125 -20.71 -20.10 51.38
C ALA A 125 -22.10 -20.36 52.01
N TYR A 126 -22.97 -19.33 52.08
CA TYR A 126 -24.30 -19.38 52.71
C TYR A 126 -25.32 -18.59 51.85
N GLY A 127 -26.59 -19.02 51.79
CA GLY A 127 -27.65 -18.39 50.96
C GLY A 127 -27.88 -19.05 49.59
N THR A 128 -28.37 -18.30 48.59
CA THR A 128 -28.80 -18.82 47.26
C THR A 128 -27.71 -19.46 46.38
N LYS A 129 -26.44 -19.48 46.84
CA LYS A 129 -25.26 -20.02 46.14
C LYS A 129 -25.04 -19.52 44.70
N LYS A 130 -25.70 -18.41 44.30
CA LYS A 130 -25.57 -17.83 42.95
C LYS A 130 -24.16 -17.27 42.73
N ILE A 131 -23.59 -17.61 41.57
CA ILE A 131 -22.30 -17.09 41.10
C ILE A 131 -22.45 -15.85 40.20
N VAL A 132 -23.64 -15.62 39.65
CA VAL A 132 -24.00 -14.41 38.87
C VAL A 132 -25.09 -13.65 39.63
N GLU A 133 -24.84 -12.37 39.89
CA GLU A 133 -25.76 -11.42 40.53
C GLU A 133 -26.40 -10.52 39.45
N GLY A 134 -27.59 -10.00 39.72
CA GLY A 134 -28.39 -9.21 38.77
C GLY A 134 -29.60 -9.97 38.23
N LEU A 135 -30.38 -9.30 37.37
CA LEU A 135 -31.56 -9.87 36.71
C LEU A 135 -31.22 -10.17 35.25
N TYR A 136 -31.48 -11.41 34.84
CA TYR A 136 -31.28 -11.88 33.47
C TYR A 136 -32.26 -13.03 33.21
N LYS A 137 -32.52 -13.31 31.93
CA LYS A 137 -33.31 -14.43 31.45
C LYS A 137 -32.45 -15.35 30.58
N PRO A 138 -32.72 -16.67 30.57
CA PRO A 138 -32.11 -17.55 29.59
C PRO A 138 -32.38 -17.04 28.16
N GLY A 139 -31.34 -16.98 27.34
CA GLY A 139 -31.37 -16.42 25.99
C GLY A 139 -30.89 -14.97 25.87
N ASP A 140 -30.78 -14.22 26.99
CA ASP A 140 -30.24 -12.85 26.95
C ASP A 140 -28.79 -12.88 26.41
N LYS A 141 -28.49 -11.97 25.49
CA LYS A 141 -27.14 -11.73 24.97
C LYS A 141 -26.36 -10.87 25.96
N CYS A 142 -25.20 -11.36 26.38
CA CYS A 142 -24.32 -10.69 27.33
C CYS A 142 -23.02 -10.26 26.66
N LEU A 143 -22.74 -8.96 26.69
CA LEU A 143 -21.44 -8.40 26.31
C LEU A 143 -20.49 -8.41 27.51
N ILE A 144 -19.38 -9.12 27.38
CA ILE A 144 -18.34 -9.13 28.42
C ILE A 144 -17.47 -7.87 28.28
N ILE A 145 -17.22 -7.18 29.40
CA ILE A 145 -16.30 -6.04 29.46
C ILE A 145 -15.04 -6.46 30.21
N GLU A 146 -13.87 -6.16 29.66
CA GLU A 146 -12.56 -6.43 30.28
C GLU A 146 -11.65 -5.19 30.25
N ASP A 147 -10.79 -5.04 31.26
CA ASP A 147 -9.86 -3.93 31.32
C ASP A 147 -8.63 -4.16 30.43
N VAL A 148 -7.92 -5.27 30.62
CA VAL A 148 -6.69 -5.62 29.91
C VAL A 148 -6.70 -7.09 29.54
N ILE A 149 -6.47 -7.38 28.27
CA ILE A 149 -6.41 -8.77 27.79
C ILE A 149 -5.00 -9.17 27.38
N THR A 150 -4.65 -10.43 27.69
CA THR A 150 -3.42 -11.10 27.28
C THR A 150 -3.73 -12.28 26.37
N PHE A 151 -4.09 -13.43 26.95
CA PHE A 151 -4.43 -14.67 26.24
C PHE A 151 -5.94 -14.92 26.16
N GLY A 152 -6.76 -14.13 26.86
CA GLY A 152 -8.22 -14.29 26.90
C GLY A 152 -8.77 -15.28 27.92
N SER A 153 -7.94 -15.84 28.81
CA SER A 153 -8.39 -16.87 29.78
C SER A 153 -9.49 -16.38 30.73
N SER A 154 -9.42 -15.13 31.19
CA SER A 154 -10.41 -14.56 32.12
C SER A 154 -11.77 -14.37 31.45
N ILE A 155 -11.81 -13.88 30.22
CA ILE A 155 -13.04 -13.80 29.40
C ILE A 155 -13.60 -15.19 29.14
N ALA A 156 -12.75 -16.18 28.81
CA ALA A 156 -13.19 -17.56 28.61
C ALA A 156 -13.83 -18.17 29.86
N GLU A 157 -13.25 -17.94 31.04
CA GLU A 157 -13.79 -18.39 32.33
C GLU A 157 -15.15 -17.72 32.62
N THR A 158 -15.24 -16.40 32.45
CA THR A 158 -16.48 -15.64 32.62
C THR A 158 -17.57 -16.11 31.65
N ALA A 159 -17.24 -16.27 30.38
CA ALA A 159 -18.16 -16.77 29.36
C ALA A 159 -18.68 -18.16 29.70
N ARG A 160 -17.84 -19.07 30.21
CA ARG A 160 -18.27 -20.40 30.66
C ARG A 160 -19.30 -20.31 31.77
N VAL A 161 -19.08 -19.44 32.76
CA VAL A 161 -20.01 -19.26 33.88
C VAL A 161 -21.33 -18.67 33.41
N LEU A 162 -21.30 -17.64 32.54
CA LEU A 162 -22.51 -17.01 31.99
C LEU A 162 -23.31 -17.96 31.09
N ARG A 163 -22.65 -18.70 30.20
CA ARG A 163 -23.29 -19.71 29.34
C ARG A 163 -23.92 -20.84 30.16
N ALA A 164 -23.29 -21.25 31.26
CA ALA A 164 -23.87 -22.22 32.19
C ALA A 164 -25.14 -21.72 32.89
N GLN A 165 -25.37 -20.40 32.93
CA GLN A 165 -26.60 -19.77 33.41
C GLN A 165 -27.64 -19.53 32.29
N GLY A 166 -27.37 -19.99 31.06
CA GLY A 166 -28.27 -19.86 29.92
C GLY A 166 -28.15 -18.56 29.13
N LEU A 167 -27.14 -17.71 29.40
CA LEU A 167 -26.88 -16.51 28.60
C LEU A 167 -26.13 -16.84 27.31
N ILE A 168 -26.36 -16.02 26.28
CA ILE A 168 -25.62 -16.06 25.02
C ILE A 168 -24.43 -15.09 25.14
N VAL A 169 -23.21 -15.58 24.90
CA VAL A 169 -22.00 -14.75 24.94
C VAL A 169 -21.30 -14.89 23.59
N THR A 170 -21.38 -13.86 22.76
CA THR A 170 -20.77 -13.80 21.43
C THR A 170 -19.69 -12.74 21.32
N ASP A 171 -19.67 -11.76 22.21
CA ASP A 171 -18.81 -10.58 22.09
C ASP A 171 -18.16 -10.21 23.44
N ALA A 172 -16.94 -9.71 23.36
CA ALA A 172 -16.24 -9.10 24.47
C ALA A 172 -15.59 -7.78 24.06
N LEU A 173 -15.78 -6.71 24.83
CA LEU A 173 -15.16 -5.41 24.63
C LEU A 173 -14.05 -5.20 25.66
N VAL A 174 -12.85 -4.89 25.18
CA VAL A 174 -11.66 -4.72 26.01
C VAL A 174 -11.09 -3.32 25.86
N ILE A 175 -10.63 -2.71 26.95
CA ILE A 175 -9.97 -1.40 26.87
C ILE A 175 -8.59 -1.55 26.22
N LEU A 176 -7.70 -2.39 26.75
CA LEU A 176 -6.35 -2.58 26.21
C LEU A 176 -6.04 -4.04 25.86
N ASP A 177 -5.72 -4.30 24.59
CA ASP A 177 -5.15 -5.56 24.12
C ASP A 177 -3.63 -5.53 24.12
N ARG A 178 -3.01 -6.46 24.83
CA ARG A 178 -1.55 -6.64 24.81
C ARG A 178 -1.05 -7.35 23.54
N CYS A 179 -1.95 -7.75 22.65
CA CYS A 179 -1.70 -8.42 21.37
C CYS A 179 -0.98 -9.75 21.55
N GLN A 180 -1.36 -10.52 22.58
CA GLN A 180 -0.71 -11.79 22.93
C GLN A 180 -1.52 -13.03 22.51
N GLY A 181 -2.31 -12.92 21.44
CA GLY A 181 -3.03 -14.04 20.82
C GLY A 181 -4.44 -14.31 21.36
N ALA A 182 -5.02 -13.39 22.15
CA ALA A 182 -6.35 -13.56 22.71
C ALA A 182 -7.47 -13.72 21.67
N SER A 183 -7.45 -12.99 20.55
CA SER A 183 -8.49 -13.08 19.52
C SER A 183 -8.67 -14.53 19.05
N ARG A 184 -7.55 -15.18 18.66
CA ARG A 184 -7.54 -16.58 18.24
C ARG A 184 -8.08 -17.53 19.31
N ASN A 185 -7.70 -17.31 20.56
CA ASN A 185 -8.12 -18.18 21.67
C ASN A 185 -9.62 -18.06 21.95
N LEU A 186 -10.19 -16.85 21.82
CA LEU A 186 -11.60 -16.56 22.06
C LEU A 186 -12.48 -16.94 20.87
N GLU A 187 -11.99 -16.79 19.64
CA GLU A 187 -12.70 -17.21 18.42
C GLU A 187 -13.00 -18.72 18.42
N ASN A 188 -12.06 -19.54 18.90
CA ASN A 188 -12.27 -20.99 19.09
C ASN A 188 -13.42 -21.30 20.09
N LEU A 189 -13.78 -20.33 20.93
CA LEU A 189 -14.89 -20.42 21.89
C LEU A 189 -16.15 -19.74 21.36
N GLY A 190 -16.16 -19.24 20.12
CA GLY A 190 -17.27 -18.50 19.53
C GLY A 190 -17.47 -17.11 20.14
N ILE A 191 -16.39 -16.44 20.54
CA ILE A 191 -16.41 -15.08 21.10
C ILE A 191 -15.56 -14.15 20.24
N THR A 192 -16.16 -13.10 19.71
CA THR A 192 -15.48 -12.01 19.01
C THR A 192 -14.97 -10.99 20.02
N LYS A 193 -13.71 -10.60 19.90
CA LYS A 193 -13.08 -9.60 20.78
C LYS A 193 -12.97 -8.25 20.06
N TRP A 194 -13.46 -7.21 20.71
CA TRP A 194 -13.32 -5.81 20.33
C TRP A 194 -12.33 -5.13 21.28
N SER A 195 -11.49 -4.23 20.79
CA SER A 195 -10.53 -3.51 21.64
C SER A 195 -10.47 -2.03 21.31
N LEU A 196 -10.45 -1.18 22.35
CA LEU A 196 -10.27 0.26 22.19
C LEU A 196 -8.84 0.59 21.80
N PHE A 197 -7.87 -0.08 22.43
CA PHE A 197 -6.45 0.16 22.23
C PHE A 197 -5.68 -1.16 22.10
N CYS A 198 -4.66 -1.15 21.25
CA CYS A 198 -3.65 -2.20 21.18
C CYS A 198 -2.33 -1.65 21.75
N LEU A 199 -1.64 -2.47 22.54
CA LEU A 199 -0.41 -2.06 23.21
C LEU A 199 0.68 -1.57 22.25
N PRO A 200 0.89 -2.15 21.04
CA PRO A 200 1.82 -1.59 20.07
C PRO A 200 1.56 -0.11 19.73
N ASP A 201 0.30 0.27 19.53
CA ASP A 201 -0.07 1.66 19.21
C ASP A 201 0.22 2.60 20.38
N VAL A 202 -0.01 2.12 21.60
CA VAL A 202 0.32 2.86 22.83
C VAL A 202 1.83 3.09 22.95
N LEU A 203 2.65 2.08 22.64
CA LEU A 203 4.11 2.20 22.69
C LEU A 203 4.64 3.23 21.67
N LEU A 204 4.10 3.19 20.44
CA LEU A 204 4.46 4.16 19.40
C LEU A 204 4.08 5.59 19.78
N LEU A 205 2.87 5.79 20.33
CA LEU A 205 2.44 7.10 20.84
C LEU A 205 3.40 7.61 21.93
N TYR A 206 3.76 6.75 22.88
CA TYR A 206 4.61 7.13 24.00
C TYR A 206 6.04 7.44 23.57
N GLU A 207 6.60 6.66 22.64
CA GLU A 207 7.92 6.95 22.07
C GLU A 207 7.90 8.25 21.26
N GLY A 208 6.88 8.45 20.41
CA GLY A 208 6.70 9.67 19.63
C GLY A 208 6.55 10.94 20.48
N ARG A 209 6.04 10.81 21.72
CA ARG A 209 5.96 11.90 22.71
C ARG A 209 7.16 11.97 23.67
N GLY A 210 8.16 11.10 23.52
CA GLY A 210 9.34 11.05 24.38
C GLY A 210 9.05 10.58 25.81
N LEU A 211 7.92 9.91 26.05
CA LEU A 211 7.52 9.37 27.36
C LEU A 211 8.26 8.07 27.69
N ILE A 212 8.65 7.30 26.68
CA ILE A 212 9.50 6.11 26.82
C ILE A 212 10.69 6.19 25.87
N SER A 213 11.77 5.47 26.21
CA SER A 213 12.91 5.33 25.32
C SER A 213 12.59 4.34 24.19
N ASN A 214 13.27 4.50 23.04
CA ASN A 214 13.20 3.52 21.96
C ASN A 214 13.65 2.12 22.43
N ALA A 215 14.70 2.05 23.27
CA ALA A 215 15.17 0.81 23.87
C ALA A 215 14.10 0.10 24.71
N ASP A 216 13.28 0.85 25.47
CA ASP A 216 12.14 0.29 26.19
C ASP A 216 11.06 -0.22 25.23
N CYS A 217 10.74 0.54 24.18
CA CYS A 217 9.79 0.11 23.16
C CYS A 217 10.22 -1.21 22.50
N GLN A 218 11.50 -1.35 22.15
CA GLN A 218 12.08 -2.58 21.58
C GLN A 218 12.04 -3.76 22.57
N ARG A 219 12.44 -3.51 23.82
CA ARG A 219 12.44 -4.52 24.90
C ARG A 219 11.04 -5.08 25.13
N ILE A 220 10.04 -4.21 25.18
CA ILE A 220 8.63 -4.59 25.39
C ILE A 220 8.10 -5.34 24.18
N SER A 221 8.33 -4.83 22.97
CA SER A 221 7.90 -5.48 21.72
C SER A 221 8.48 -6.89 21.60
N SER A 222 9.77 -7.06 21.92
CA SER A 222 10.45 -8.36 21.95
C SER A 222 9.86 -9.31 22.99
N TYR A 223 9.49 -8.80 24.16
CA TYR A 223 8.82 -9.59 25.19
C TYR A 223 7.44 -10.07 24.75
N LEU A 224 6.61 -9.17 24.20
CA LEU A 224 5.26 -9.51 23.72
C LEU A 224 5.33 -10.64 22.68
N PHE A 225 6.33 -10.57 21.80
CA PHE A 225 6.61 -11.59 20.79
C PHE A 225 7.02 -12.95 21.38
N ASN A 226 7.91 -12.97 22.39
CA ASN A 226 8.43 -14.24 22.91
C ASN A 226 7.44 -14.98 23.82
N VAL A 227 6.45 -14.28 24.39
CA VAL A 227 5.48 -14.85 25.33
C VAL A 227 4.26 -15.48 24.63
N THR A 228 3.97 -15.11 23.37
CA THR A 228 2.83 -15.65 22.61
C THR A 228 2.93 -17.14 22.31
N ASP A 229 4.12 -17.69 22.10
CA ASP A 229 4.30 -19.11 21.70
C ASP A 229 4.61 -20.07 22.87
N LYS A 230 5.07 -19.55 24.02
CA LYS A 230 5.64 -20.41 25.09
C LYS A 230 4.73 -20.62 26.31
N ILE A 231 3.73 -19.76 26.55
CA ILE A 231 3.02 -19.67 27.85
C ILE A 231 1.50 -19.74 27.70
N ALA A 232 0.95 -20.33 26.63
CA ALA A 232 -0.49 -20.58 26.54
C ALA A 232 -0.92 -21.51 27.70
N PRO A 233 -1.71 -21.05 28.69
CA PRO A 233 -2.02 -21.86 29.86
C PRO A 233 -2.97 -23.01 29.51
N SER A 234 -2.82 -24.10 30.26
CA SER A 234 -3.69 -25.28 30.34
C SER A 234 -5.18 -25.00 30.61
N ALA A 235 -5.58 -23.75 30.81
CA ALA A 235 -6.97 -23.32 31.02
C ALA A 235 -7.86 -23.42 29.76
N LEU A 236 -7.26 -23.42 28.56
CA LEU A 236 -7.98 -23.61 27.30
C LEU A 236 -8.24 -25.10 26.96
N GLY A 237 -7.64 -26.03 27.72
CA GLY A 237 -7.66 -27.48 27.43
C GLY A 237 -8.85 -28.26 27.99
N ASN A 238 -9.68 -27.66 28.85
CA ASN A 238 -10.79 -28.37 29.50
C ASN A 238 -12.15 -28.05 28.87
N GLY A 239 -12.48 -28.80 27.81
CA GLY A 239 -13.83 -29.29 27.54
C GLY A 239 -14.97 -28.26 27.46
N LEU A 240 -14.89 -27.28 26.56
CA LEU A 240 -16.07 -26.54 26.10
C LEU A 240 -16.62 -27.21 24.84
N GLN A 241 -17.87 -27.66 24.89
CA GLN A 241 -18.59 -28.15 23.71
C GLN A 241 -18.71 -27.04 22.66
N GLU A 242 -18.51 -27.40 21.39
CA GLU A 242 -18.84 -26.60 20.20
C GLU A 242 -20.28 -26.07 20.32
N GLY A 243 -20.44 -24.79 20.59
CA GLY A 243 -21.70 -24.24 21.06
C GLY A 243 -22.03 -22.86 20.52
N ALA A 244 -21.85 -22.64 19.22
CA ALA A 244 -22.58 -21.61 18.48
C ALA A 244 -22.62 -22.02 16.99
N LYS A 245 -23.75 -22.58 16.55
CA LYS A 245 -24.03 -22.69 15.11
C LYS A 245 -24.25 -21.27 14.57
N VAL A 246 -23.42 -20.88 13.61
CA VAL A 246 -23.53 -19.63 12.85
C VAL A 246 -24.92 -19.56 12.20
N ASP A 247 -25.61 -18.45 12.46
CA ASP A 247 -26.89 -18.06 11.87
C ASP A 247 -26.80 -17.97 10.32
N LYS A 248 -27.91 -18.27 9.65
CA LYS A 248 -28.16 -18.06 8.22
C LYS A 248 -28.14 -16.57 7.80
N THR A 249 -27.93 -15.62 8.71
CA THR A 249 -27.78 -14.19 8.42
C THR A 249 -26.31 -13.77 8.22
N GLY A 250 -25.71 -14.22 7.13
CA GLY A 250 -24.86 -13.35 6.31
C GLY A 250 -23.59 -12.68 6.89
N VAL A 251 -23.05 -13.10 8.04
CA VAL A 251 -21.67 -12.74 8.40
C VAL A 251 -20.73 -13.79 7.80
N LEU A 252 -19.94 -13.40 6.80
CA LEU A 252 -18.87 -14.21 6.21
C LEU A 252 -17.75 -14.45 7.26
N SER A 253 -18.06 -15.22 8.30
CA SER A 253 -17.09 -15.72 9.26
C SER A 253 -16.17 -16.70 8.54
N VAL A 254 -14.85 -16.49 8.62
CA VAL A 254 -13.70 -17.45 8.66
C VAL A 254 -13.69 -18.70 7.75
N LYS A 255 -14.83 -19.29 7.36
CA LYS A 255 -14.98 -20.44 6.45
C LYS A 255 -14.52 -20.18 5.01
N ALA A 256 -14.47 -18.94 4.53
CA ALA A 256 -13.81 -18.64 3.26
C ALA A 256 -12.26 -18.66 3.41
N ALA A 257 -11.75 -18.39 4.61
CA ALA A 257 -10.34 -18.24 4.92
C ALA A 257 -9.58 -19.57 5.06
N SER A 258 -10.25 -20.72 5.12
CA SER A 258 -9.58 -22.03 5.20
C SER A 258 -9.52 -22.79 3.87
N ASN A 259 -10.16 -22.32 2.80
CA ASN A 259 -10.29 -23.09 1.57
C ASN A 259 -9.52 -22.48 0.40
N THR A 260 -8.22 -22.81 0.31
CA THR A 260 -7.37 -22.56 -0.86
C THR A 260 -8.00 -23.06 -2.17
N ALA A 261 -8.97 -23.98 -2.12
CA ALA A 261 -9.65 -24.49 -3.32
C ALA A 261 -10.50 -23.43 -4.05
N SER A 262 -10.93 -22.36 -3.36
CA SER A 262 -11.73 -21.29 -3.98
C SER A 262 -10.90 -20.34 -4.82
N LEU A 263 -9.63 -20.10 -4.45
CA LEU A 263 -8.70 -19.27 -5.20
C LEU A 263 -8.42 -19.89 -6.57
N SER A 264 -8.45 -19.09 -7.63
CA SER A 264 -8.24 -19.60 -8.99
C SER A 264 -6.76 -19.61 -9.40
N HIS A 265 -5.96 -18.68 -8.88
CA HIS A 265 -4.56 -18.52 -9.25
C HIS A 265 -3.60 -19.32 -8.35
N ASN A 266 -2.61 -20.01 -8.92
CA ASN A 266 -1.69 -20.87 -8.15
C ASN A 266 -0.79 -20.09 -7.19
N LEU A 267 -0.25 -18.93 -7.62
CA LEU A 267 0.52 -18.07 -6.70
C LEU A 267 -0.35 -17.48 -5.60
N ALA A 268 -1.64 -17.22 -5.85
CA ALA A 268 -2.56 -16.78 -4.80
C ALA A 268 -2.76 -17.87 -3.75
N LYS A 269 -2.94 -19.13 -4.18
CA LYS A 269 -3.00 -20.29 -3.29
C LYS A 269 -1.72 -20.43 -2.46
N HIS A 270 -0.56 -20.23 -3.09
CA HIS A 270 0.73 -20.31 -2.40
C HIS A 270 0.87 -19.21 -1.34
N LEU A 271 0.56 -17.95 -1.70
CA LEU A 271 0.57 -16.83 -0.76
C LEU A 271 -0.37 -17.09 0.43
N TRP A 272 -1.57 -17.63 0.15
CA TRP A 272 -2.52 -17.99 1.19
C TRP A 272 -2.02 -19.14 2.07
N GLN A 273 -1.37 -20.15 1.50
CA GLN A 273 -0.76 -21.24 2.25
C GLN A 273 0.34 -20.71 3.19
N ILE A 274 1.20 -19.82 2.71
CA ILE A 274 2.21 -19.14 3.54
C ILE A 274 1.54 -18.41 4.69
N ALA A 275 0.43 -17.69 4.41
CA ALA A 275 -0.30 -16.97 5.44
C ALA A 275 -0.88 -17.90 6.51
N LEU A 276 -1.41 -19.06 6.11
CA LEU A 276 -1.92 -20.09 7.02
C LEU A 276 -0.79 -20.72 7.86
N ASP A 277 0.31 -21.13 7.21
CA ASP A 277 1.45 -21.78 7.86
C ASP A 277 2.08 -20.88 8.92
N LYS A 278 2.18 -19.58 8.60
CA LYS A 278 2.78 -18.57 9.48
C LYS A 278 1.79 -17.92 10.42
N LYS A 279 0.50 -18.21 10.24
CA LYS A 279 -0.61 -17.53 10.92
C LYS A 279 -0.47 -16.01 10.81
N SER A 280 -0.08 -15.55 9.63
CA SER A 280 0.10 -14.13 9.33
C SER A 280 -0.34 -13.82 7.92
N ASN A 281 -1.33 -12.95 7.81
CA ASN A 281 -1.75 -12.36 6.54
C ASN A 281 -1.09 -10.99 6.29
N LEU A 282 0.01 -10.68 6.99
CA LEU A 282 0.69 -9.39 6.91
C LEU A 282 1.59 -9.30 5.68
N CYS A 283 1.39 -8.26 4.87
CA CYS A 283 2.35 -7.82 3.86
C CYS A 283 3.08 -6.57 4.36
N VAL A 284 4.37 -6.38 4.06
CA VAL A 284 5.10 -5.15 4.45
C VAL A 284 5.64 -4.43 3.23
N ALA A 285 5.32 -3.14 3.09
CA ALA A 285 5.83 -2.28 2.03
C ALA A 285 7.11 -1.53 2.48
N CYS A 286 8.24 -1.88 1.88
CA CYS A 286 9.52 -1.22 2.10
C CYS A 286 9.80 -0.23 0.96
N LYS A 287 9.83 1.07 1.29
CA LYS A 287 10.14 2.15 0.34
C LYS A 287 11.59 2.65 0.46
N SER A 288 12.49 1.82 0.99
CA SER A 288 13.93 2.16 1.06
C SER A 288 14.59 2.08 -0.32
N SER A 289 15.53 2.99 -0.58
CA SER A 289 16.40 2.99 -1.76
C SER A 289 17.68 2.15 -1.58
N ASP A 290 17.97 1.68 -0.36
CA ASP A 290 19.20 0.95 -0.02
C ASP A 290 18.94 -0.57 0.04
N PRO A 291 19.59 -1.37 -0.83
CA PRO A 291 19.47 -2.83 -0.79
C PRO A 291 19.75 -3.44 0.58
N LYS A 292 20.74 -2.90 1.32
CA LYS A 292 21.14 -3.46 2.63
C LYS A 292 20.04 -3.29 3.65
N GLU A 293 19.36 -2.14 3.62
CA GLU A 293 18.24 -1.85 4.52
C GLU A 293 17.06 -2.80 4.23
N ILE A 294 16.76 -3.03 2.94
CA ILE A 294 15.71 -3.97 2.51
C ILE A 294 16.01 -5.39 2.99
N ILE A 295 17.25 -5.88 2.79
CA ILE A 295 17.67 -7.20 3.24
C ILE A 295 17.61 -7.31 4.76
N ALA A 296 18.16 -6.34 5.49
CA ALA A 296 18.15 -6.35 6.95
C ALA A 296 16.72 -6.38 7.50
N LEU A 297 15.81 -5.59 6.90
CA LEU A 297 14.39 -5.63 7.21
C LEU A 297 13.81 -7.02 6.95
N ALA A 298 14.01 -7.56 5.74
CA ALA A 298 13.51 -8.87 5.32
C ALA A 298 13.98 -10.01 6.25
N GLN A 299 15.24 -9.98 6.70
CA GLN A 299 15.79 -10.99 7.62
C GLN A 299 15.13 -10.92 9.01
N LYS A 300 14.85 -9.71 9.50
CA LYS A 300 14.22 -9.43 10.79
C LYS A 300 12.73 -9.80 10.78
N ILE A 301 11.97 -9.30 9.81
CA ILE A 301 10.50 -9.46 9.77
C ILE A 301 10.05 -10.69 8.99
N GLY A 302 10.97 -11.33 8.26
CA GLY A 302 10.64 -12.36 7.27
C GLY A 302 9.76 -13.48 7.82
N LYS A 303 9.92 -13.90 9.08
CA LYS A 303 9.07 -14.94 9.72
C LYS A 303 7.64 -14.50 10.04
N PHE A 304 7.33 -13.21 9.92
CA PHE A 304 6.06 -12.60 10.30
C PHE A 304 5.22 -12.14 9.12
N ILE A 305 5.78 -12.08 7.92
CA ILE A 305 5.07 -11.55 6.74
C ILE A 305 4.76 -12.67 5.77
N CYS A 306 3.62 -12.64 5.09
CA CYS A 306 3.38 -13.51 3.95
C CYS A 306 4.00 -12.94 2.67
N MET A 307 4.17 -11.61 2.59
CA MET A 307 4.72 -10.93 1.43
C MET A 307 5.54 -9.68 1.79
N LEU A 308 6.67 -9.48 1.12
CA LEU A 308 7.42 -8.22 1.14
C LEU A 308 7.14 -7.47 -0.16
N ILE A 309 6.67 -6.24 -0.04
CA ILE A 309 6.38 -5.34 -1.16
C ILE A 309 7.51 -4.32 -1.24
N ILE A 310 8.11 -4.16 -2.41
CA ILE A 310 9.19 -3.19 -2.65
C ILE A 310 8.94 -2.41 -3.93
N ARG A 311 9.77 -1.40 -4.18
CA ARG A 311 9.75 -0.55 -5.38
C ARG A 311 11.13 -0.62 -6.03
N SER A 312 11.30 -1.49 -7.02
CA SER A 312 12.63 -1.76 -7.61
C SER A 312 13.30 -0.50 -8.17
N ASP A 313 12.53 0.40 -8.77
CA ASP A 313 12.96 1.69 -9.31
C ASP A 313 13.40 2.73 -8.27
N LEU A 314 13.13 2.53 -6.97
CA LEU A 314 13.70 3.34 -5.89
C LEU A 314 15.12 2.89 -5.53
N ILE A 315 15.48 1.64 -5.79
CA ILE A 315 16.74 1.05 -5.32
C ILE A 315 17.89 1.57 -6.19
N CYS A 316 18.88 2.21 -5.59
CA CYS A 316 19.91 2.95 -6.34
C CYS A 316 21.37 2.57 -6.03
N LYS A 317 21.61 1.67 -5.06
CA LYS A 317 22.95 1.20 -4.67
C LYS A 317 23.21 -0.24 -5.16
N VAL A 318 24.44 -0.51 -5.57
CA VAL A 318 24.90 -1.66 -6.38
C VAL A 318 25.90 -2.49 -5.56
N PRO A 319 26.06 -3.83 -5.74
CA PRO A 319 25.53 -4.71 -6.79
C PRO A 319 24.11 -5.26 -6.59
N LEU A 320 23.33 -5.23 -7.67
CA LEU A 320 21.94 -5.71 -7.71
C LEU A 320 21.80 -7.23 -7.80
N VAL A 321 22.78 -7.93 -8.38
CA VAL A 321 22.76 -9.40 -8.48
C VAL A 321 22.86 -10.05 -7.10
N ASP A 322 23.74 -9.51 -6.25
CA ASP A 322 23.90 -9.97 -4.87
C ASP A 322 22.64 -9.69 -4.07
N PHE A 323 22.07 -8.49 -4.21
CA PHE A 323 20.79 -8.13 -3.59
C PHE A 323 19.65 -9.08 -3.97
N ILE A 324 19.42 -9.33 -5.26
CA ILE A 324 18.32 -10.19 -5.72
C ILE A 324 18.51 -11.62 -5.20
N SER A 325 19.73 -12.14 -5.28
CA SER A 325 20.06 -13.49 -4.80
C SER A 325 19.84 -13.61 -3.28
N GLU A 326 20.32 -12.62 -2.52
CA GLU A 326 20.18 -12.57 -1.06
C GLU A 326 18.72 -12.43 -0.65
N LEU A 327 17.94 -11.55 -1.30
CA LEU A 327 16.54 -11.35 -1.02
C LEU A 327 15.73 -12.63 -1.30
N LYS A 328 15.97 -13.29 -2.44
CA LYS A 328 15.32 -14.57 -2.76
C LYS A 328 15.70 -15.68 -1.77
N THR A 329 16.95 -15.70 -1.32
CA THR A 329 17.42 -16.66 -0.30
C THR A 329 16.71 -16.41 1.03
N CYS A 330 16.59 -15.14 1.43
CA CYS A 330 15.85 -14.74 2.63
C CYS A 330 14.36 -15.09 2.51
N ALA A 331 13.72 -14.77 1.38
CA ALA A 331 12.31 -15.09 1.08
C ALA A 331 12.04 -16.59 1.19
N LYS A 332 12.91 -17.42 0.61
CA LYS A 332 12.81 -18.88 0.70
C LYS A 332 13.04 -19.39 2.14
N SER A 333 14.07 -18.88 2.82
CA SER A 333 14.41 -19.31 4.19
C SER A 333 13.33 -18.95 5.21
N LYS A 334 12.72 -17.78 5.06
CA LYS A 334 11.71 -17.24 5.99
C LYS A 334 10.27 -17.45 5.52
N ASN A 335 10.10 -18.11 4.37
CA ASN A 335 8.82 -18.44 3.74
C ASN A 335 7.93 -17.20 3.53
N PHE A 336 8.34 -16.27 2.67
CA PHE A 336 7.50 -15.14 2.22
C PHE A 336 7.66 -14.91 0.72
N MET A 337 6.69 -14.25 0.09
CA MET A 337 6.71 -13.90 -1.33
C MET A 337 7.15 -12.46 -1.55
N ILE A 338 7.63 -12.13 -2.75
CA ILE A 338 8.12 -10.80 -3.10
C ILE A 338 7.18 -10.16 -4.12
N MET A 339 6.82 -8.91 -3.89
CA MET A 339 6.02 -8.11 -4.80
C MET A 339 6.75 -6.82 -5.17
N ASP A 340 6.77 -6.49 -6.47
CA ASP A 340 7.11 -5.14 -6.92
C ASP A 340 5.83 -4.31 -7.02
N ASP A 341 5.70 -3.27 -6.22
CA ASP A 341 4.59 -2.32 -6.32
C ASP A 341 4.79 -1.36 -7.51
N ARG A 342 5.07 -1.90 -8.69
CA ARG A 342 5.46 -1.16 -9.90
C ARG A 342 4.37 -0.24 -10.45
N LYS A 343 3.10 -0.52 -10.14
CA LYS A 343 1.89 0.17 -10.62
C LYS A 343 1.89 0.34 -12.15
N PHE A 344 2.12 -0.74 -12.88
CA PHE A 344 2.18 -0.70 -14.35
C PHE A 344 0.93 -0.05 -14.96
N CYS A 345 1.14 0.99 -15.78
CA CYS A 345 0.07 1.79 -16.39
C CYS A 345 0.48 2.30 -17.79
N ASP A 346 0.87 1.39 -18.67
CA ASP A 346 1.32 1.73 -20.03
C ASP A 346 0.70 0.78 -21.08
N VAL A 347 1.05 0.96 -22.35
CA VAL A 347 0.69 0.04 -23.44
C VAL A 347 1.38 -1.32 -23.24
N SER A 348 0.74 -2.39 -23.70
CA SER A 348 1.18 -3.78 -23.49
C SER A 348 2.66 -4.01 -23.83
N SER A 349 3.11 -3.51 -24.99
CA SER A 349 4.49 -3.68 -25.44
C SER A 349 5.54 -2.99 -24.55
N ILE A 350 5.21 -1.86 -23.93
CA ILE A 350 6.12 -1.17 -23.00
C ILE A 350 6.17 -1.96 -21.69
N VAL A 351 5.01 -2.38 -21.17
CA VAL A 351 4.95 -3.18 -19.93
C VAL A 351 5.73 -4.50 -20.06
N GLU A 352 5.63 -5.17 -21.20
CA GLU A 352 6.43 -6.38 -21.48
C GLU A 352 7.95 -6.09 -21.36
N MET A 353 8.41 -4.98 -21.94
CA MET A 353 9.81 -4.56 -21.86
C MET A 353 10.22 -4.15 -20.43
N GLN A 354 9.34 -3.50 -19.68
CA GLN A 354 9.63 -3.11 -18.29
C GLN A 354 9.70 -4.33 -17.36
N LEU A 355 8.91 -5.38 -17.63
CA LEU A 355 8.93 -6.62 -16.87
C LEU A 355 10.16 -7.48 -17.15
N THR A 356 10.63 -7.52 -18.40
CA THR A 356 11.66 -8.47 -18.85
C THR A 356 13.04 -7.85 -19.04
N GLY A 357 13.07 -6.56 -19.42
CA GLY A 357 14.28 -5.78 -19.66
C GLY A 357 14.60 -4.81 -18.53
N GLY A 358 15.26 -3.71 -18.89
CA GLY A 358 15.78 -2.73 -17.93
C GLY A 358 16.86 -3.32 -17.03
N GLU A 359 17.26 -2.56 -16.01
CA GLU A 359 18.26 -2.99 -15.04
C GLU A 359 17.76 -4.13 -14.14
N TRP A 360 16.44 -4.21 -13.93
CA TRP A 360 15.84 -5.07 -12.92
C TRP A 360 15.34 -6.42 -13.43
N SER A 361 14.99 -6.54 -14.72
CA SER A 361 14.30 -7.72 -15.27
C SER A 361 13.27 -8.28 -14.28
N ILE A 362 12.34 -7.42 -13.81
CA ILE A 362 11.48 -7.62 -12.62
C ILE A 362 10.90 -9.04 -12.54
N ALA A 363 10.39 -9.55 -13.66
CA ALA A 363 9.73 -10.85 -13.73
C ALA A 363 10.61 -12.06 -13.34
N LYS A 364 11.95 -11.93 -13.33
CA LYS A 364 12.87 -13.03 -13.01
C LYS A 364 12.97 -13.34 -11.51
N TRP A 365 12.51 -12.44 -10.65
CA TRP A 365 12.78 -12.53 -9.23
C TRP A 365 11.63 -12.17 -8.30
N VAL A 366 10.59 -11.48 -8.77
CA VAL A 366 9.38 -11.23 -7.99
C VAL A 366 8.30 -12.27 -8.29
N ASP A 367 7.45 -12.54 -7.30
CA ASP A 367 6.27 -13.38 -7.47
C ASP A 367 5.06 -12.58 -7.96
N PHE A 368 4.95 -11.32 -7.54
CA PHE A 368 3.84 -10.43 -7.89
C PHE A 368 4.29 -9.06 -8.36
N VAL A 369 3.47 -8.43 -9.19
CA VAL A 369 3.57 -7.00 -9.54
C VAL A 369 2.23 -6.30 -9.35
N THR A 370 2.22 -5.00 -9.06
CA THR A 370 0.97 -4.21 -9.12
C THR A 370 0.72 -3.64 -10.50
N VAL A 371 -0.56 -3.62 -10.89
CA VAL A 371 -1.04 -3.09 -12.16
C VAL A 371 -2.14 -2.08 -11.90
N LEU A 372 -2.02 -0.91 -12.52
CA LEU A 372 -3.10 0.06 -12.60
C LEU A 372 -3.76 -0.09 -13.97
N PRO A 373 -4.92 -0.75 -14.09
CA PRO A 373 -5.51 -1.12 -15.37
C PRO A 373 -6.10 0.07 -16.17
N PHE A 374 -5.71 1.31 -15.84
CA PHE A 374 -6.21 2.53 -16.48
C PHE A 374 -5.90 2.60 -17.98
N SER A 375 -4.77 2.01 -18.41
CA SER A 375 -4.42 1.87 -19.83
C SER A 375 -5.25 0.82 -20.58
N GLY A 376 -6.08 0.03 -19.89
CA GLY A 376 -6.93 -1.01 -20.45
C GLY A 376 -6.36 -2.42 -20.33
N ARG A 377 -7.10 -3.42 -20.86
CA ARG A 377 -6.82 -4.86 -20.67
C ARG A 377 -5.49 -5.37 -21.26
N GLY A 378 -4.87 -4.58 -22.15
CA GLY A 378 -3.60 -4.94 -22.81
C GLY A 378 -2.46 -5.23 -21.83
N VAL A 379 -2.44 -4.55 -20.68
CA VAL A 379 -1.44 -4.78 -19.62
C VAL A 379 -1.44 -6.23 -19.10
N PHE A 380 -2.62 -6.84 -18.93
CA PHE A 380 -2.74 -8.22 -18.48
C PHE A 380 -2.32 -9.21 -19.55
N SER A 381 -2.46 -8.85 -20.83
CA SER A 381 -1.97 -9.67 -21.94
C SER A 381 -0.44 -9.71 -21.97
N ALA A 382 0.22 -8.58 -21.68
CA ALA A 382 1.68 -8.53 -21.54
C ALA A 382 2.16 -9.40 -20.38
N ILE A 383 1.51 -9.29 -19.22
CA ILE A 383 1.84 -10.12 -18.04
C ILE A 383 1.63 -11.59 -18.36
N ARG A 384 0.50 -11.98 -18.97
CA ARG A 384 0.23 -13.36 -19.40
C ARG A 384 1.34 -13.96 -20.23
N LYS A 385 1.87 -13.18 -21.17
CA LYS A 385 2.99 -13.61 -22.03
C LYS A 385 4.26 -13.82 -21.21
N VAL A 386 4.58 -12.90 -20.30
CA VAL A 386 5.76 -13.00 -19.43
C VAL A 386 5.64 -14.14 -18.42
N SER A 387 4.43 -14.37 -17.88
CA SER A 387 4.09 -15.43 -16.94
C SER A 387 4.21 -16.85 -17.53
N ALA A 388 4.26 -16.99 -18.87
CA ALA A 388 4.49 -18.28 -19.51
C ALA A 388 5.93 -18.78 -19.27
N GLU A 389 6.89 -17.87 -19.17
CA GLU A 389 8.31 -18.17 -18.97
C GLU A 389 8.79 -17.87 -17.53
N ASN A 390 8.03 -17.07 -16.78
CA ASN A 390 8.37 -16.63 -15.43
C ASN A 390 7.23 -16.92 -14.45
N LYS A 391 7.54 -17.21 -13.18
CA LYS A 391 6.52 -17.42 -12.14
C LYS A 391 6.05 -16.08 -11.54
N VAL A 392 5.54 -15.20 -12.38
CA VAL A 392 5.02 -13.88 -11.97
C VAL A 392 3.52 -13.79 -12.21
N ALA A 393 2.80 -13.16 -11.28
CA ALA A 393 1.39 -12.78 -11.44
C ALA A 393 1.18 -11.32 -11.03
N CYS A 394 -0.05 -10.83 -11.07
CA CYS A 394 -0.32 -9.46 -10.70
C CYS A 394 -1.46 -9.28 -9.71
N PHE A 395 -1.41 -8.15 -9.00
CA PHE A 395 -2.55 -7.58 -8.31
C PHE A 395 -3.07 -6.38 -9.10
N SER A 396 -4.36 -6.38 -9.39
CA SER A 396 -5.02 -5.27 -10.08
C SER A 396 -5.48 -4.21 -9.06
N ILE A 397 -5.07 -2.97 -9.23
CA ILE A 397 -5.48 -1.85 -8.36
C ILE A 397 -6.87 -1.39 -8.78
N LEU A 398 -7.84 -1.50 -7.87
CA LEU A 398 -9.22 -1.04 -8.08
C LEU A 398 -9.44 0.37 -7.50
N SER A 399 -8.69 0.74 -6.47
CA SER A 399 -8.77 2.07 -5.86
C SER A 399 -7.40 2.52 -5.36
N LEU A 400 -7.13 3.81 -5.44
CA LEU A 400 -5.96 4.46 -4.84
C LEU A 400 -6.43 5.28 -3.63
N HIS A 401 -5.60 5.35 -2.60
CA HIS A 401 -5.85 6.20 -1.44
C HIS A 401 -5.30 7.60 -1.73
N ALA A 402 -6.15 8.49 -2.24
CA ALA A 402 -5.86 9.91 -2.33
C ALA A 402 -7.13 10.71 -1.99
N LYS A 403 -6.97 11.74 -1.15
CA LYS A 403 -8.08 12.58 -0.65
C LYS A 403 -8.92 13.20 -1.77
N ASP A 404 -8.30 13.49 -2.91
CA ASP A 404 -8.88 14.06 -4.11
C ASP A 404 -8.66 13.15 -5.34
N SER A 405 -8.70 11.82 -5.14
CA SER A 405 -8.52 10.85 -6.23
C SER A 405 -9.47 11.12 -7.40
N LEU A 406 -8.93 11.01 -8.62
CA LEU A 406 -9.67 11.15 -9.87
C LEU A 406 -10.18 9.83 -10.44
N ILE A 407 -10.07 8.73 -9.67
CA ILE A 407 -10.61 7.43 -10.08
C ILE A 407 -12.14 7.56 -10.29
N PRO A 408 -12.66 7.29 -11.50
CA PRO A 408 -14.10 7.29 -11.76
C PRO A 408 -14.82 6.27 -10.88
N LYS A 409 -16.09 6.53 -10.50
CA LYS A 409 -16.87 5.58 -9.68
C LYS A 409 -16.98 4.21 -10.36
N GLU A 410 -17.11 4.21 -11.68
CA GLU A 410 -17.25 3.01 -12.51
C GLU A 410 -15.93 2.25 -12.68
N PHE A 411 -14.78 2.88 -12.40
CA PHE A 411 -13.47 2.26 -12.59
C PHE A 411 -13.29 1.03 -11.69
N SER A 412 -13.69 1.09 -10.43
CA SER A 412 -13.55 -0.03 -9.50
C SER A 412 -14.37 -1.25 -9.97
N GLU A 413 -15.62 -1.02 -10.40
CA GLU A 413 -16.50 -2.08 -10.91
C GLU A 413 -16.01 -2.66 -12.23
N GLN A 414 -15.57 -1.80 -13.16
CA GLN A 414 -15.10 -2.23 -14.47
C GLN A 414 -13.73 -2.93 -14.39
N SER A 415 -12.87 -2.48 -13.47
CA SER A 415 -11.60 -3.14 -13.15
C SER A 415 -11.84 -4.50 -12.50
N MET A 416 -12.85 -4.64 -11.64
CA MET A 416 -13.25 -5.95 -11.11
C MET A 416 -13.76 -6.89 -12.21
N LYS A 417 -14.64 -6.41 -13.11
CA LYS A 417 -15.08 -7.18 -14.29
C LYS A 417 -13.94 -7.58 -15.21
N THR A 418 -12.89 -6.75 -15.29
CA THR A 418 -11.68 -7.09 -16.04
C THR A 418 -10.90 -8.17 -15.31
N ALA A 419 -10.77 -8.05 -13.98
CA ALA A 419 -10.13 -9.05 -13.14
C ALA A 419 -10.74 -10.45 -13.30
N GLU A 420 -12.07 -10.54 -13.27
CA GLU A 420 -12.82 -11.78 -13.47
C GLU A 420 -12.52 -12.48 -14.80
N LYS A 421 -12.20 -11.72 -15.86
CA LYS A 421 -11.92 -12.28 -17.19
C LYS A 421 -10.45 -12.67 -17.39
N ASP A 422 -9.54 -12.15 -16.58
CA ASP A 422 -8.08 -12.41 -16.61
C ASP A 422 -7.59 -13.10 -15.35
N ILE A 423 -8.45 -13.96 -14.78
CA ILE A 423 -8.19 -14.66 -13.51
C ILE A 423 -6.98 -15.61 -13.56
N ASP A 424 -6.53 -15.96 -14.76
CA ASP A 424 -5.34 -16.78 -14.97
C ASP A 424 -4.03 -16.02 -14.72
N VAL A 425 -4.04 -14.68 -14.68
CA VAL A 425 -2.87 -13.84 -14.39
C VAL A 425 -3.05 -12.88 -13.22
N ILE A 426 -4.30 -12.63 -12.82
CA ILE A 426 -4.64 -11.75 -11.70
C ILE A 426 -4.84 -12.62 -10.45
N ALA A 427 -3.86 -12.55 -9.55
CA ALA A 427 -3.87 -13.29 -8.29
C ALA A 427 -4.76 -12.63 -7.22
N GLY A 428 -4.94 -11.32 -7.32
CA GLY A 428 -5.73 -10.55 -6.38
C GLY A 428 -5.98 -9.13 -6.82
N VAL A 429 -6.64 -8.37 -5.96
CA VAL A 429 -6.99 -6.97 -6.19
C VAL A 429 -6.56 -6.10 -5.01
N VAL A 430 -6.18 -4.86 -5.30
CA VAL A 430 -5.86 -3.85 -4.28
C VAL A 430 -7.03 -2.87 -4.17
N CYS A 431 -7.68 -2.81 -3.01
CA CYS A 431 -8.80 -1.90 -2.78
C CYS A 431 -9.00 -1.56 -1.30
N SER A 432 -9.45 -0.34 -1.01
CA SER A 432 -9.87 0.07 0.33
C SER A 432 -11.19 -0.59 0.74
N LYS A 433 -12.12 -0.64 -0.21
CA LYS A 433 -13.43 -1.28 -0.07
C LYS A 433 -13.75 -2.01 -1.37
N PRO A 434 -13.89 -3.34 -1.36
CA PRO A 434 -14.20 -4.08 -2.56
C PRO A 434 -15.63 -3.75 -3.03
N PRO A 435 -15.86 -3.52 -4.34
CA PRO A 435 -17.21 -3.31 -4.86
C PRO A 435 -18.05 -4.59 -4.77
N VAL A 436 -17.42 -5.75 -4.99
CA VAL A 436 -18.00 -7.09 -4.86
C VAL A 436 -16.93 -8.03 -4.29
N LEU A 437 -17.33 -8.90 -3.36
CA LEU A 437 -16.49 -9.98 -2.84
C LEU A 437 -16.63 -11.23 -3.71
N ASP A 438 -15.51 -11.68 -4.27
CA ASP A 438 -15.37 -12.89 -5.08
C ASP A 438 -14.26 -13.75 -4.48
N SER A 439 -14.63 -14.91 -3.95
CA SER A 439 -13.72 -15.82 -3.25
C SER A 439 -12.56 -16.33 -4.12
N ARG A 440 -12.59 -16.10 -5.44
CA ARG A 440 -11.53 -16.54 -6.34
C ARG A 440 -10.28 -15.65 -6.30
N PHE A 441 -10.37 -14.45 -5.73
CA PHE A 441 -9.29 -13.47 -5.64
C PHE A 441 -8.81 -13.25 -4.20
N LEU A 442 -7.54 -12.91 -4.06
CA LEU A 442 -7.02 -12.27 -2.86
C LEU A 442 -7.39 -10.79 -2.85
N TYR A 443 -7.67 -10.23 -1.68
CA TYR A 443 -7.96 -8.81 -1.51
C TYR A 443 -6.90 -8.19 -0.63
N MET A 444 -6.26 -7.13 -1.11
CA MET A 444 -5.25 -6.38 -0.37
C MET A 444 -5.75 -4.95 -0.14
N THR A 445 -5.73 -4.48 1.10
CA THR A 445 -6.08 -3.09 1.43
C THR A 445 -4.82 -2.23 1.44
N SER A 446 -4.87 -1.00 0.90
CA SER A 446 -3.82 -0.01 1.20
C SER A 446 -4.05 0.53 2.60
N ALA A 447 -3.00 0.65 3.41
CA ALA A 447 -3.07 1.35 4.69
C ALA A 447 -3.07 2.88 4.45
N ASP A 448 -3.81 3.65 5.26
CA ASP A 448 -3.83 5.12 5.17
C ASP A 448 -2.51 5.73 5.69
N GLU A 449 -2.21 6.99 5.38
CA GLU A 449 -1.02 7.69 5.92
C GLU A 449 -1.00 7.72 7.46
N SER A 450 -2.18 7.66 8.09
CA SER A 450 -2.35 7.61 9.54
C SER A 450 -2.01 6.26 10.19
N ASP A 451 -1.89 5.20 9.41
CA ASP A 451 -1.74 3.82 9.90
C ASP A 451 -0.27 3.34 9.80
N GLN A 452 0.63 4.27 9.48
CA GLN A 452 2.02 4.01 9.17
C GLN A 452 2.87 4.06 10.43
N ALA A 453 3.21 2.90 10.99
CA ALA A 453 4.24 2.83 12.02
C ALA A 453 5.63 2.96 11.38
N LEU A 454 6.32 4.08 11.69
CA LEU A 454 7.68 4.41 11.29
C LEU A 454 8.69 3.56 12.09
N LEU A 455 9.53 2.76 11.42
CA LEU A 455 10.73 2.17 12.02
C LEU A 455 11.97 2.95 11.55
N ARG A 456 12.80 3.43 12.49
CA ARG A 456 14.06 4.13 12.21
C ARG A 456 15.24 3.13 12.16
N PHE A 457 16.27 3.45 11.38
CA PHE A 457 17.40 2.54 11.08
C PHE A 457 18.66 2.80 11.89
N GLU A 458 18.65 3.78 12.80
CA GLU A 458 19.81 4.13 13.64
C GLU A 458 20.15 3.05 14.69
N ASP A 459 19.53 1.87 14.59
CA ASP A 459 19.70 0.71 15.43
C ASP A 459 20.50 -0.37 14.69
N PHE A 460 21.77 -0.56 15.08
CA PHE A 460 22.67 -1.70 14.82
C PHE A 460 23.72 -1.56 13.67
N ASP A 461 24.90 -1.01 14.00
CA ASP A 461 26.19 -1.20 13.28
C ASP A 461 26.81 -2.59 13.66
N GLU A 462 27.70 -3.29 12.94
CA GLU A 462 28.74 -3.01 11.92
C GLU A 462 28.94 -4.25 10.99
N MET A 463 29.51 -4.10 9.78
CA MET A 463 30.65 -4.89 9.23
C MET A 463 30.88 -4.76 7.70
N GLN A 464 32.16 -4.83 7.30
CA GLN A 464 32.72 -4.58 5.96
C GLN A 464 33.05 -5.84 5.12
N PHE A 465 32.73 -5.73 3.83
CA PHE A 465 33.29 -6.23 2.55
C PHE A 465 34.04 -7.56 2.36
N LEU A 466 33.70 -8.25 1.26
CA LEU A 466 34.62 -8.90 0.31
C LEU A 466 34.00 -8.92 -1.10
N GLU A 467 34.78 -8.50 -2.11
CA GLU A 467 34.43 -8.43 -3.54
C GLU A 467 34.57 -9.79 -4.25
N VAL A 468 33.66 -10.10 -5.20
CA VAL A 468 33.93 -11.05 -6.31
C VAL A 468 33.16 -10.63 -7.58
N GLU A 469 33.80 -10.85 -8.73
CA GLU A 469 33.50 -10.36 -10.08
C GLU A 469 32.23 -10.88 -10.79
N TYR A 470 31.83 -10.01 -11.72
CA TYR A 470 30.82 -10.02 -12.78
C TYR A 470 30.40 -11.34 -13.45
N LEU A 471 29.09 -11.44 -13.70
CA LEU A 471 28.51 -12.12 -14.86
C LEU A 471 27.47 -11.20 -15.53
N GLU A 472 27.68 -10.92 -16.81
CA GLU A 472 26.77 -10.19 -17.70
C GLU A 472 25.48 -10.98 -17.97
N MET A 473 24.34 -10.29 -18.03
CA MET A 473 23.18 -10.75 -18.80
C MET A 473 22.48 -9.59 -19.50
N ASN A 474 22.48 -9.65 -20.82
CA ASN A 474 21.77 -8.78 -21.76
C ASN A 474 20.24 -8.93 -21.66
N HIS A 475 19.53 -7.79 -21.72
CA HIS A 475 18.45 -7.47 -22.67
C HIS A 475 17.84 -6.07 -22.35
N GLY A 476 18.67 -5.02 -22.46
CA GLY A 476 18.24 -3.62 -22.42
C GLY A 476 18.49 -2.92 -23.77
N ILE A 477 17.87 -1.76 -24.00
CA ILE A 477 18.25 -0.90 -25.14
C ILE A 477 19.67 -0.39 -24.87
N GLN A 478 20.64 -0.73 -25.73
CA GLN A 478 22.02 -0.28 -25.53
C GLN A 478 22.14 1.22 -25.74
N TYR A 479 22.86 1.91 -24.85
CA TYR A 479 23.07 3.36 -24.89
C TYR A 479 23.68 3.82 -26.22
N ALA A 480 24.55 3.02 -26.83
CA ALA A 480 25.18 3.30 -28.11
C ALA A 480 24.17 3.40 -29.25
N ASP A 481 23.10 2.60 -29.23
CA ASP A 481 22.05 2.63 -30.24
C ASP A 481 21.16 3.87 -30.08
N ILE A 482 20.92 4.30 -28.85
CA ILE A 482 20.20 5.56 -28.57
C ILE A 482 21.01 6.74 -29.11
N TYR A 483 22.32 6.83 -28.82
CA TYR A 483 23.14 7.92 -29.34
C TYR A 483 23.18 7.95 -30.86
N LYS A 484 23.42 6.82 -31.52
CA LYS A 484 23.42 6.74 -33.00
C LYS A 484 22.09 7.17 -33.59
N LEU A 485 20.98 6.73 -33.00
CA LEU A 485 19.65 7.12 -33.45
C LEU A 485 19.42 8.62 -33.25
N VAL A 486 19.72 9.15 -32.06
CA VAL A 486 19.54 10.57 -31.74
C VAL A 486 20.40 11.44 -32.65
N GLU A 487 21.67 11.11 -32.87
CA GLU A 487 22.51 11.84 -33.82
C GLU A 487 21.93 11.84 -35.24
N ALA A 488 21.31 10.75 -35.67
CA ALA A 488 20.70 10.64 -36.98
C ALA A 488 19.42 11.47 -37.13
N VAL A 489 18.63 11.65 -36.07
CA VAL A 489 17.29 12.28 -36.12
C VAL A 489 17.20 13.64 -35.43
N ALA A 490 18.22 14.07 -34.67
CA ALA A 490 18.17 15.28 -33.83
C ALA A 490 17.78 16.55 -34.60
N VAL A 491 18.18 16.66 -35.87
CA VAL A 491 17.85 17.81 -36.73
C VAL A 491 16.39 17.85 -37.17
N ASN A 492 15.63 16.77 -36.98
CA ASN A 492 14.25 16.60 -37.43
C ASN A 492 13.24 16.54 -36.27
N ILE A 493 13.71 16.61 -35.02
CA ILE A 493 12.85 16.51 -33.83
C ILE A 493 12.93 17.79 -32.98
N CYS A 494 11.81 18.15 -32.35
CA CYS A 494 11.78 19.19 -31.32
C CYS A 494 11.94 18.62 -29.90
N SER A 495 11.68 17.31 -29.73
CA SER A 495 11.79 16.64 -28.44
C SER A 495 12.04 15.14 -28.60
N LEU A 496 12.72 14.55 -27.61
CA LEU A 496 12.97 13.13 -27.46
C LEU A 496 12.27 12.61 -26.20
N LYS A 497 11.28 11.73 -26.38
CA LYS A 497 10.60 11.00 -25.29
C LYS A 497 11.25 9.66 -25.03
N LEU A 498 11.58 9.37 -23.78
CA LEU A 498 12.29 8.17 -23.33
C LEU A 498 11.53 7.48 -22.20
N HIS A 499 11.71 6.16 -22.08
CA HIS A 499 11.39 5.43 -20.86
C HIS A 499 12.72 5.13 -20.16
N ALA A 500 13.08 5.96 -19.19
CA ALA A 500 14.39 5.88 -18.56
C ALA A 500 14.63 4.56 -17.82
N ASP A 501 13.56 3.95 -17.30
CA ASP A 501 13.54 2.65 -16.62
C ASP A 501 13.87 1.46 -17.54
N LEU A 502 13.80 1.62 -18.87
CA LEU A 502 14.21 0.60 -19.84
C LEU A 502 15.71 0.66 -20.20
N ILE A 503 16.43 1.67 -19.70
CA ILE A 503 17.83 1.91 -20.04
C ILE A 503 18.70 1.35 -18.91
N ALA A 504 19.50 0.33 -19.21
CA ALA A 504 20.48 -0.20 -18.27
C ALA A 504 21.69 0.75 -18.20
N ILE A 505 21.81 1.50 -17.10
CA ILE A 505 22.85 2.54 -16.93
C ILE A 505 24.13 2.04 -16.24
N LYS A 506 24.17 0.77 -15.82
CA LYS A 506 25.29 0.16 -15.09
C LYS A 506 26.65 0.35 -15.77
N GLU A 507 26.67 0.34 -17.09
CA GLU A 507 27.90 0.52 -17.91
C GLU A 507 28.19 1.98 -18.26
N MET A 508 27.23 2.90 -18.05
CA MET A 508 27.39 4.32 -18.36
C MET A 508 26.61 5.22 -17.39
N PRO A 509 27.10 5.40 -16.14
CA PRO A 509 26.39 6.16 -15.11
C PRO A 509 26.12 7.64 -15.47
N ASP A 510 26.90 8.21 -16.39
CA ASP A 510 26.75 9.59 -16.86
C ASP A 510 25.91 9.72 -18.16
N PHE A 511 25.23 8.65 -18.56
CA PHE A 511 24.43 8.58 -19.80
C PHE A 511 23.48 9.77 -19.95
N PHE A 512 22.62 10.01 -18.96
CA PHE A 512 21.61 11.07 -19.03
C PHE A 512 22.21 12.47 -19.03
N SER A 513 23.33 12.67 -18.31
CA SER A 513 24.05 13.95 -18.32
C SER A 513 24.64 14.26 -19.70
N ARG A 514 25.19 13.24 -20.39
CA ARG A 514 25.66 13.37 -21.78
C ARG A 514 24.52 13.61 -22.75
N LEU A 515 23.40 12.90 -22.57
CA LEU A 515 22.21 13.09 -23.41
C LEU A 515 21.64 14.50 -23.26
N LYS A 516 21.65 15.08 -22.05
CA LYS A 516 21.26 16.48 -21.81
C LYS A 516 22.16 17.46 -22.55
N ARG A 517 23.49 17.25 -22.53
CA ARG A 517 24.43 18.08 -23.30
C ARG A 517 24.19 17.98 -24.81
N LEU A 518 23.90 16.77 -25.30
CA LEU A 518 23.55 16.56 -26.70
C LEU A 518 22.25 17.28 -27.08
N ALA A 519 21.22 17.19 -26.23
CA ALA A 519 19.95 17.87 -26.40
C ALA A 519 20.13 19.40 -26.48
N GLN A 520 20.95 19.98 -25.60
CA GLN A 520 21.31 21.40 -25.63
C GLN A 520 22.07 21.79 -26.91
N SER A 521 23.07 20.98 -27.30
CA SER A 521 23.86 21.22 -28.52
C SER A 521 23.01 21.17 -29.79
N LYS A 522 22.04 20.25 -29.84
CA LYS A 522 21.19 20.02 -31.01
C LYS A 522 19.82 20.71 -30.94
N LYS A 523 19.54 21.43 -29.85
CA LYS A 523 18.32 22.24 -29.63
C LYS A 523 17.02 21.43 -29.65
N PHE A 524 16.95 20.34 -28.88
CA PHE A 524 15.71 19.61 -28.61
C PHE A 524 15.52 19.38 -27.11
N MET A 525 14.27 19.15 -26.68
CA MET A 525 13.91 18.92 -25.26
C MET A 525 13.82 17.42 -24.91
N LEU A 526 14.04 17.05 -23.66
CA LEU A 526 13.93 15.69 -23.16
C LEU A 526 12.64 15.46 -22.35
N ILE A 527 11.91 14.39 -22.68
CA ILE A 527 10.73 13.94 -21.92
C ILE A 527 11.03 12.58 -21.30
N ASN A 528 10.96 12.47 -19.98
CA ASN A 528 10.89 11.17 -19.31
C ASN A 528 9.42 10.73 -19.22
N ASP A 529 9.08 9.66 -19.94
CA ASP A 529 7.75 9.05 -19.88
C ASP A 529 7.65 8.07 -18.70
N GLY A 530 7.68 8.63 -17.50
CA GLY A 530 7.62 7.87 -16.25
C GLY A 530 6.20 7.48 -15.83
N ASN A 531 5.16 8.15 -16.35
CA ASN A 531 3.77 7.97 -15.98
C ASN A 531 3.55 7.96 -14.45
N TYR A 532 4.17 8.91 -13.74
CA TYR A 532 4.16 8.94 -12.28
C TYR A 532 2.71 8.99 -11.74
N CYS A 533 2.41 8.09 -10.80
CA CYS A 533 1.08 7.90 -10.22
C CYS A 533 1.22 7.33 -8.80
N ASP A 534 1.80 8.11 -7.89
CA ASP A 534 2.08 7.68 -6.53
C ASP A 534 1.95 8.85 -5.54
N ASP A 535 2.23 8.59 -4.27
CA ASP A 535 2.29 9.61 -3.22
C ASP A 535 3.40 10.63 -3.48
N SER A 536 3.24 11.84 -2.94
CA SER A 536 4.15 12.96 -3.24
C SER A 536 5.61 12.62 -2.92
N ASP A 537 5.88 12.05 -1.75
CA ASP A 537 7.24 11.71 -1.33
C ASP A 537 7.87 10.60 -2.20
N VAL A 538 7.08 9.62 -2.64
CA VAL A 538 7.56 8.56 -3.52
C VAL A 538 7.95 9.13 -4.88
N VAL A 539 7.13 10.01 -5.45
CA VAL A 539 7.42 10.65 -6.72
C VAL A 539 8.65 11.56 -6.62
N VAL A 540 8.81 12.31 -5.53
CA VAL A 540 10.02 13.11 -5.27
C VAL A 540 11.26 12.22 -5.22
N GLU A 541 11.21 11.13 -4.48
CA GLU A 541 12.33 10.18 -4.35
C GLU A 541 12.69 9.54 -5.70
N LEU A 542 11.67 9.12 -6.48
CA LEU A 542 11.87 8.61 -7.83
C LEU A 542 12.54 9.64 -8.75
N MET A 543 12.22 10.92 -8.62
CA MET A 543 12.78 11.95 -9.48
C MET A 543 14.20 12.37 -9.09
N LEU A 544 14.52 12.40 -7.80
CA LEU A 544 15.80 12.89 -7.27
C LEU A 544 16.83 11.78 -7.08
N ASN A 545 16.40 10.62 -6.59
CA ASN A 545 17.27 9.62 -5.97
C ASN A 545 17.22 8.23 -6.61
N SER A 546 16.27 7.96 -7.52
CA SER A 546 16.28 6.73 -8.32
C SER A 546 17.58 6.56 -9.12
N ALA A 547 17.82 5.37 -9.64
CA ALA A 547 18.95 5.12 -10.55
C ALA A 547 19.00 6.11 -11.73
N THR A 548 17.84 6.52 -12.25
CA THR A 548 17.74 7.37 -13.44
C THR A 548 17.73 8.88 -13.15
N LYS A 549 17.50 9.30 -11.90
CA LYS A 549 17.41 10.70 -11.43
C LYS A 549 16.79 11.70 -12.45
N PRO A 550 15.54 11.49 -12.91
CA PRO A 550 14.93 12.30 -13.98
C PRO A 550 14.94 13.81 -13.74
N ALA A 551 14.90 14.26 -12.49
CA ALA A 551 15.01 15.68 -12.14
C ALA A 551 16.27 16.35 -12.71
N SER A 552 17.38 15.62 -12.77
CA SER A 552 18.68 16.17 -13.18
C SER A 552 18.85 16.39 -14.68
N TRP A 553 17.96 15.85 -15.52
CA TRP A 553 18.14 15.88 -16.98
C TRP A 553 16.87 16.10 -17.79
N ALA A 554 15.71 15.64 -17.33
CA ALA A 554 14.47 15.76 -18.07
C ALA A 554 13.99 17.22 -18.09
N ASP A 555 13.52 17.70 -19.24
CA ASP A 555 12.81 18.98 -19.32
C ASP A 555 11.34 18.79 -18.92
N PHE A 556 10.77 17.64 -19.30
CA PHE A 556 9.40 17.26 -18.98
C PHE A 556 9.30 15.84 -18.43
N VAL A 557 8.31 15.61 -17.57
CA VAL A 557 7.90 14.28 -17.11
C VAL A 557 6.41 14.03 -17.35
N THR A 558 6.03 12.80 -17.69
CA THR A 558 4.61 12.42 -17.79
C THR A 558 4.04 11.99 -16.44
N VAL A 559 2.79 12.38 -16.16
CA VAL A 559 2.10 12.07 -14.90
C VAL A 559 0.66 11.60 -15.15
N GLN A 560 0.19 10.66 -14.34
CA GLN A 560 -1.22 10.26 -14.30
C GLN A 560 -1.92 11.04 -13.18
N CYS A 561 -3.14 11.53 -13.43
CA CYS A 561 -3.83 12.39 -12.46
C CYS A 561 -4.66 11.62 -11.43
N LEU A 562 -4.59 10.28 -11.41
CA LEU A 562 -5.49 9.43 -10.62
C LEU A 562 -5.34 9.62 -9.10
N ASN A 563 -4.13 9.95 -8.64
CA ASN A 563 -3.84 10.31 -7.24
C ASN A 563 -4.13 11.77 -6.89
N GLY A 564 -4.87 12.49 -7.76
CA GLY A 564 -5.24 13.88 -7.51
C GLY A 564 -4.05 14.82 -7.50
N SER A 565 -4.07 15.79 -6.60
CA SER A 565 -3.05 16.85 -6.48
C SER A 565 -1.68 16.36 -6.01
N SER A 566 -1.59 15.18 -5.40
CA SER A 566 -0.36 14.63 -4.79
C SER A 566 0.83 14.60 -5.77
N VAL A 567 0.59 14.13 -7.00
CA VAL A 567 1.65 14.09 -8.03
C VAL A 567 2.09 15.49 -8.45
N PHE A 568 1.17 16.46 -8.53
CA PHE A 568 1.51 17.83 -8.89
C PHE A 568 2.31 18.53 -7.80
N GLU A 569 1.99 18.29 -6.52
CA GLU A 569 2.78 18.81 -5.40
C GLU A 569 4.20 18.22 -5.39
N ALA A 570 4.37 16.94 -5.76
CA ALA A 570 5.70 16.36 -5.94
C ALA A 570 6.50 17.07 -7.04
N ILE A 571 5.90 17.26 -8.22
CA ILE A 571 6.56 17.97 -9.32
C ILE A 571 6.90 19.40 -8.91
N LYS A 572 6.00 20.09 -8.21
CA LYS A 572 6.25 21.46 -7.73
C LYS A 572 7.42 21.53 -6.76
N ARG A 573 7.54 20.58 -5.83
CA ARG A 573 8.70 20.46 -4.93
C ARG A 573 9.99 20.31 -5.72
N VAL A 574 10.03 19.39 -6.69
CA VAL A 574 11.26 19.18 -7.49
C VAL A 574 11.55 20.33 -8.45
N ASN A 575 10.52 20.96 -9.03
CA ASN A 575 10.65 22.08 -9.96
C ASN A 575 11.36 23.28 -9.30
N SER A 576 11.18 23.47 -7.99
CA SER A 576 11.83 24.55 -7.24
C SER A 576 13.36 24.52 -7.33
N ASP A 577 13.94 23.33 -7.50
CA ASP A 577 15.39 23.13 -7.61
C ASP A 577 15.85 22.71 -9.02
N TYR A 578 14.99 22.07 -9.83
CA TYR A 578 15.40 21.37 -11.06
C TYR A 578 14.74 21.83 -12.37
N SER A 579 13.90 22.87 -12.38
CA SER A 579 13.27 23.40 -13.62
C SER A 579 12.56 22.35 -14.50
N VAL A 580 12.03 21.28 -13.88
CA VAL A 580 11.29 20.21 -14.58
C VAL A 580 9.81 20.52 -14.58
N ALA A 581 9.16 20.48 -15.74
CA ALA A 581 7.71 20.62 -15.87
C ALA A 581 7.02 19.26 -16.08
N CYS A 582 5.71 19.18 -15.88
CA CYS A 582 4.95 17.96 -16.12
C CYS A 582 3.96 18.06 -17.28
N LEU A 583 3.66 16.89 -17.83
CA LEU A 583 2.72 16.64 -18.91
C LEU A 583 1.67 15.64 -18.42
N PRO A 584 0.53 16.10 -17.88
CA PRO A 584 -0.56 15.21 -17.50
C PRO A 584 -1.09 14.40 -18.68
N VAL A 585 -1.24 13.10 -18.46
CA VAL A 585 -1.88 12.20 -19.41
C VAL A 585 -3.39 12.28 -19.22
N VAL A 586 -4.08 12.81 -20.24
CA VAL A 586 -5.53 13.01 -20.24
C VAL A 586 -6.26 12.12 -21.23
N GLU A 587 -5.54 11.51 -22.17
CA GLU A 587 -6.02 10.44 -23.04
C GLU A 587 -4.86 9.53 -23.47
N MET A 588 -5.14 8.23 -23.63
CA MET A 588 -4.19 7.26 -24.21
C MET A 588 -4.69 6.70 -25.54
N SER A 589 -3.76 6.25 -26.38
CA SER A 589 -4.09 5.59 -27.65
C SER A 589 -4.59 4.15 -27.48
N THR A 590 -4.47 3.54 -26.29
CA THR A 590 -4.84 2.13 -26.08
C THR A 590 -6.36 1.94 -26.15
N SER A 591 -6.82 0.86 -26.81
CA SER A 591 -8.25 0.52 -26.82
C SER A 591 -8.73 0.02 -25.45
N GLY A 592 -9.95 0.38 -25.06
CA GLY A 592 -10.56 -0.07 -23.80
C GLY A 592 -9.91 0.51 -22.53
N ASN A 593 -9.25 1.66 -22.64
CA ASN A 593 -8.75 2.44 -21.50
C ASN A 593 -9.91 3.06 -20.69
N PHE A 594 -9.63 3.55 -19.49
CA PHE A 594 -10.64 4.11 -18.58
C PHE A 594 -10.63 5.65 -18.51
N PHE A 595 -10.11 6.33 -19.54
CA PHE A 595 -10.16 7.79 -19.62
C PHE A 595 -11.60 8.25 -19.94
N THR A 596 -12.32 8.71 -18.93
CA THR A 596 -13.68 9.27 -19.07
C THR A 596 -13.63 10.79 -19.31
N GLU A 597 -14.73 11.35 -19.83
CA GLU A 597 -14.88 12.81 -19.93
C GLU A 597 -14.83 13.49 -18.55
N GLU A 598 -15.32 12.82 -17.51
CA GLU A 598 -15.22 13.31 -16.14
C GLU A 598 -13.77 13.35 -15.65
N TYR A 599 -13.00 12.28 -15.86
CA TYR A 599 -11.56 12.25 -15.55
C TYR A 599 -10.83 13.40 -16.25
N LYS A 600 -11.07 13.54 -17.56
CA LYS A 600 -10.47 14.61 -18.38
C LYS A 600 -10.78 15.99 -17.80
N LYS A 601 -12.06 16.28 -17.50
CA LYS A 601 -12.47 17.56 -16.92
C LYS A 601 -11.76 17.86 -15.59
N ARG A 602 -11.65 16.86 -14.71
CA ARG A 602 -10.96 17.03 -13.41
C ARG A 602 -9.45 17.18 -13.58
N ALA A 603 -8.83 16.39 -14.46
CA ALA A 603 -7.40 16.48 -14.76
C ALA A 603 -7.04 17.86 -15.33
N LEU A 604 -7.88 18.42 -16.21
CA LEU A 604 -7.73 19.77 -16.73
C LEU A 604 -7.87 20.83 -15.62
N SER A 605 -8.83 20.67 -14.71
CA SER A 605 -9.00 21.58 -13.57
C SER A 605 -7.78 21.59 -12.67
N LEU A 606 -7.20 20.42 -12.36
CA LEU A 606 -5.96 20.33 -11.60
C LEU A 606 -4.80 20.95 -12.38
N ALA A 607 -4.66 20.64 -13.66
CA ALA A 607 -3.61 21.20 -14.50
C ALA A 607 -3.65 22.74 -14.56
N GLN A 608 -4.84 23.34 -14.57
CA GLN A 608 -5.02 24.79 -14.48
C GLN A 608 -4.62 25.34 -13.10
N GLN A 609 -4.92 24.63 -12.02
CA GLN A 609 -4.50 25.02 -10.66
C GLN A 609 -2.97 24.98 -10.51
N TYR A 610 -2.31 24.03 -11.17
CA TYR A 610 -0.84 23.85 -11.15
C TYR A 610 -0.15 24.38 -12.41
N ARG A 611 -0.74 25.38 -13.07
CA ARG A 611 -0.28 25.90 -14.37
C ARG A 611 1.20 26.29 -14.42
N GLN A 612 1.77 26.72 -13.29
CA GLN A 612 3.18 27.10 -13.19
C GLN A 612 4.16 25.95 -13.45
N ILE A 613 3.73 24.70 -13.27
CA ILE A 613 4.54 23.50 -13.52
C ILE A 613 4.00 22.63 -14.67
N VAL A 614 2.81 22.91 -15.18
CA VAL A 614 2.19 22.14 -16.27
C VAL A 614 2.50 22.79 -17.61
N ALA A 615 3.28 22.11 -18.44
CA ALA A 615 3.66 22.61 -19.77
C ALA A 615 2.64 22.29 -20.86
N GLY A 616 1.81 21.27 -20.65
CA GLY A 616 0.91 20.75 -21.68
C GLY A 616 0.33 19.40 -21.32
N PHE A 617 -0.24 18.70 -22.29
CA PHE A 617 -0.97 17.45 -22.09
C PHE A 617 -0.53 16.36 -23.07
N ILE A 618 -0.50 15.12 -22.59
CA ILE A 618 -0.51 13.95 -23.47
C ILE A 618 -1.98 13.63 -23.78
N CYS A 619 -2.38 13.78 -25.05
CA CYS A 619 -3.76 13.62 -25.49
C CYS A 619 -3.87 12.91 -26.84
N GLN A 620 -5.07 12.45 -27.21
CA GLN A 620 -5.39 12.03 -28.57
C GLN A 620 -6.21 13.09 -29.32
N LYS A 621 -6.86 14.00 -28.61
CA LYS A 621 -7.51 15.17 -29.19
C LYS A 621 -7.36 16.34 -28.23
N ARG A 622 -7.07 17.53 -28.76
CA ARG A 622 -7.00 18.77 -27.99
C ARG A 622 -8.22 18.89 -27.05
N PRO A 623 -8.02 18.81 -25.72
CA PRO A 623 -9.11 18.69 -24.76
C PRO A 623 -9.73 20.05 -24.39
N ILE A 624 -8.95 21.13 -24.50
CA ILE A 624 -9.37 22.52 -24.27
C ILE A 624 -8.70 23.42 -25.30
N ASN A 625 -9.31 24.54 -25.65
CA ASN A 625 -8.71 25.51 -26.55
C ASN A 625 -7.99 26.62 -25.75
N ASP A 626 -6.88 26.27 -25.09
CA ASP A 626 -6.04 27.22 -24.36
C ASP A 626 -4.64 27.26 -25.01
N PRO A 627 -4.28 28.36 -25.70
CA PRO A 627 -3.03 28.43 -26.47
C PRO A 627 -1.76 28.44 -25.62
N SER A 628 -1.89 28.49 -24.29
CA SER A 628 -0.75 28.46 -23.38
C SER A 628 -0.20 27.07 -23.06
N PHE A 629 -0.93 26.01 -23.41
CA PHE A 629 -0.53 24.63 -23.18
C PHE A 629 -0.10 23.97 -24.48
N LEU A 630 0.90 23.08 -24.39
CA LEU A 630 1.26 22.17 -25.47
C LEU A 630 0.31 20.98 -25.53
N TYR A 631 -0.06 20.53 -26.72
CA TYR A 631 -0.84 19.31 -26.94
C TYR A 631 -0.01 18.27 -27.68
N ILE A 632 0.35 17.18 -27.00
CA ILE A 632 1.30 16.18 -27.47
C ILE A 632 0.60 14.84 -27.70
N SER A 633 0.66 14.34 -28.94
CA SER A 633 -0.07 13.14 -29.37
C SER A 633 0.81 11.92 -29.64
N PRO A 634 0.79 10.89 -28.78
CA PRO A 634 1.35 9.59 -29.10
C PRO A 634 0.43 8.74 -29.98
N GLY A 635 0.95 7.61 -30.45
CA GLY A 635 0.20 6.69 -31.32
C GLY A 635 0.11 7.15 -32.76
N VAL A 636 1.13 7.88 -33.25
CA VAL A 636 1.17 8.38 -34.63
C VAL A 636 1.99 7.46 -35.52
N HIS A 637 1.41 7.10 -36.67
CA HIS A 637 2.05 6.28 -37.70
C HIS A 637 1.45 6.56 -39.08
N TYR A 638 2.27 6.52 -40.12
CA TYR A 638 1.83 6.81 -41.50
C TYR A 638 0.91 5.73 -42.10
N LYS A 639 1.00 4.48 -41.61
CA LYS A 639 0.15 3.34 -42.00
C LYS A 639 -0.72 2.85 -40.83
N ARG A 640 -1.93 2.37 -41.11
CA ARG A 640 -2.77 1.67 -40.12
C ARG A 640 -2.10 0.34 -39.72
N ARG A 641 -2.03 0.04 -38.42
CA ARG A 641 -1.55 -1.25 -37.88
C ARG A 641 -2.67 -1.96 -37.12
N LEU A 642 -2.53 -3.28 -36.97
CA LEU A 642 -3.44 -4.16 -36.22
C LEU A 642 -2.77 -4.59 -34.90
N ASP A 643 -2.74 -3.69 -33.92
CA ASP A 643 -2.37 -3.99 -32.53
C ASP A 643 -3.36 -3.30 -31.56
N ASP A 644 -3.10 -3.32 -30.25
CA ASP A 644 -3.96 -2.75 -29.21
C ASP A 644 -3.93 -1.21 -29.16
N GLN A 645 -3.16 -0.57 -30.05
CA GLN A 645 -2.97 0.86 -30.15
C GLN A 645 -3.81 1.48 -31.28
N ASN A 646 -4.56 2.53 -30.96
CA ASN A 646 -5.33 3.31 -31.93
C ASN A 646 -4.42 4.27 -32.70
N TRP A 647 -3.86 3.78 -33.81
CA TRP A 647 -2.97 4.57 -34.67
C TRP A 647 -3.68 5.69 -35.43
N ARG A 648 -3.00 6.84 -35.53
CA ARG A 648 -3.43 8.00 -36.30
C ARG A 648 -2.33 8.46 -37.26
N THR A 649 -2.72 9.02 -38.40
CA THR A 649 -1.76 9.69 -39.28
C THR A 649 -1.34 11.03 -38.67
N PRO A 650 -0.14 11.56 -38.99
CA PRO A 650 0.28 12.88 -38.51
C PRO A 650 -0.71 13.99 -38.90
N ASP A 651 -1.22 13.95 -40.14
CA ASP A 651 -2.23 14.88 -40.64
C ASP A 651 -3.51 14.86 -39.79
N LYS A 652 -3.98 13.67 -39.39
CA LYS A 652 -5.16 13.54 -38.51
C LYS A 652 -4.92 14.13 -37.12
N ALA A 653 -3.76 13.83 -36.52
CA ALA A 653 -3.41 14.35 -35.20
C ALA A 653 -3.33 15.89 -35.20
N VAL A 654 -2.66 16.46 -36.19
CA VAL A 654 -2.45 17.91 -36.22
C VAL A 654 -3.68 18.65 -36.74
N ARG A 655 -4.18 18.39 -37.97
CA ARG A 655 -5.24 19.22 -38.56
C ARG A 655 -6.61 19.02 -37.95
N PHE A 656 -6.98 17.76 -37.70
CA PHE A 656 -8.34 17.43 -37.28
C PHE A 656 -8.47 17.42 -35.76
N ASN A 657 -7.46 16.89 -35.08
CA ASN A 657 -7.47 16.82 -33.62
C ASN A 657 -6.83 18.06 -32.96
N ARG A 658 -6.22 18.95 -33.76
CA ARG A 658 -5.61 20.22 -33.34
C ARG A 658 -4.47 20.00 -32.34
N ASP A 659 -3.74 18.89 -32.42
CA ASP A 659 -2.59 18.65 -31.54
C ASP A 659 -1.34 19.39 -32.09
N ASP A 660 -0.42 19.83 -31.21
CA ASP A 660 0.75 20.63 -31.62
C ASP A 660 1.97 19.77 -31.97
N ILE A 661 2.19 18.68 -31.21
CA ILE A 661 3.38 17.81 -31.35
C ILE A 661 2.92 16.37 -31.54
N VAL A 662 3.50 15.66 -32.51
CA VAL A 662 3.27 14.23 -32.71
C VAL A 662 4.43 13.41 -32.15
N VAL A 663 4.12 12.31 -31.46
CA VAL A 663 5.12 11.36 -30.93
C VAL A 663 5.10 10.07 -31.75
N VAL A 664 6.22 9.81 -32.43
CA VAL A 664 6.40 8.67 -33.33
C VAL A 664 7.49 7.75 -32.79
N GLY A 665 7.13 6.53 -32.42
CA GLY A 665 8.07 5.51 -31.93
C GLY A 665 8.49 4.55 -33.04
N ARG A 666 7.82 3.38 -33.10
CA ARG A 666 8.13 2.26 -34.01
C ARG A 666 8.21 2.64 -35.49
N GLY A 667 7.51 3.70 -35.92
CA GLY A 667 7.57 4.22 -37.29
C GLY A 667 8.89 4.89 -37.67
N ILE A 668 9.81 5.09 -36.71
CA ILE A 668 11.17 5.60 -36.93
C ILE A 668 12.19 4.60 -36.39
N THR A 669 11.98 4.10 -35.16
CA THR A 669 12.99 3.31 -34.44
C THR A 669 13.19 1.90 -34.98
N LYS A 670 12.18 1.32 -35.66
CA LYS A 670 12.26 -0.03 -36.25
C LYS A 670 12.50 -0.01 -37.76
N GLU A 671 12.66 1.16 -38.36
CA GLU A 671 12.83 1.32 -39.80
C GLU A 671 14.32 1.40 -40.16
N LYS A 672 14.71 0.74 -41.28
CA LYS A 672 16.11 0.70 -41.74
C LYS A 672 16.74 2.08 -41.98
N TYR A 673 15.91 3.06 -42.36
CA TYR A 673 16.33 4.43 -42.69
C TYR A 673 15.68 5.45 -41.74
N SER A 674 15.97 5.36 -40.44
CA SER A 674 15.34 6.20 -39.40
C SER A 674 15.40 7.70 -39.69
N ARG A 675 16.51 8.21 -40.25
CA ARG A 675 16.65 9.63 -40.65
C ARG A 675 15.65 10.04 -41.74
N VAL A 676 15.45 9.20 -42.75
CA VAL A 676 14.50 9.46 -43.84
C VAL A 676 13.07 9.49 -43.32
N TRP A 677 12.74 8.57 -42.42
CA TRP A 677 11.43 8.53 -41.79
C TRP A 677 11.21 9.72 -40.86
N ALA A 678 12.19 10.10 -40.05
CA ALA A 678 12.11 11.29 -39.20
C ALA A 678 11.85 12.55 -40.03
N TYR A 679 12.59 12.74 -41.13
CA TYR A 679 12.34 13.85 -42.08
C TYR A 679 10.93 13.79 -42.68
N THR A 680 10.46 12.60 -43.10
CA THR A 680 9.11 12.43 -43.64
C THR A 680 8.03 12.83 -42.64
N TYR A 681 8.13 12.37 -41.39
CA TYR A 681 7.18 12.74 -40.33
C TYR A 681 7.23 14.23 -40.01
N GLN A 682 8.42 14.83 -39.99
CA GLN A 682 8.60 16.28 -39.81
C GLN A 682 7.84 17.06 -40.89
N GLN A 683 8.03 16.73 -42.17
CA GLN A 683 7.35 17.43 -43.28
C GLN A 683 5.82 17.33 -43.15
N ILE A 684 5.29 16.11 -43.00
CA ILE A 684 3.83 15.90 -42.95
C ILE A 684 3.20 16.62 -41.75
N SER A 685 3.82 16.52 -40.57
CA SER A 685 3.28 17.15 -39.36
C SER A 685 3.37 18.68 -39.42
N TRP A 686 4.46 19.23 -39.96
CA TRP A 686 4.65 20.67 -40.11
C TRP A 686 3.69 21.27 -41.14
N ASP A 687 3.54 20.64 -42.31
CA ASP A 687 2.57 21.08 -43.33
C ASP A 687 1.15 21.08 -42.76
N ALA A 688 0.81 20.03 -42.01
CA ALA A 688 -0.47 19.92 -41.32
C ALA A 688 -0.68 21.06 -40.31
N PHE A 689 0.37 21.46 -39.58
CA PHE A 689 0.33 22.57 -38.61
C PHE A 689 0.14 23.93 -39.31
N ILE A 690 0.87 24.18 -40.40
CA ILE A 690 0.74 25.42 -41.18
C ILE A 690 -0.67 25.54 -41.78
N ILE A 691 -1.20 24.48 -42.38
CA ILE A 691 -2.57 24.45 -42.93
C ILE A 691 -3.60 24.72 -41.82
N MET A 692 -3.43 24.08 -40.67
CA MET A 692 -4.31 24.24 -39.52
C MET A 692 -4.40 25.70 -39.05
N ASN A 693 -3.27 26.41 -38.96
CA ASN A 693 -3.20 27.79 -38.48
C ASN A 693 -3.63 28.81 -39.53
N ASN A 694 -3.29 28.59 -40.81
CA ASN A 694 -3.76 29.45 -41.90
C ASN A 694 -5.29 29.37 -42.08
N ALA A 695 -5.90 28.21 -41.80
CA ALA A 695 -7.34 28.07 -41.81
C ALA A 695 -8.04 28.77 -40.62
N ALA A 696 -7.35 28.94 -39.49
CA ALA A 696 -7.88 29.69 -38.34
C ALA A 696 -7.83 31.21 -38.58
N ALA A 697 -6.78 31.71 -39.22
CA ALA A 697 -6.60 33.13 -39.56
C ALA A 697 -7.57 33.68 -40.63
N ASN A 698 -8.29 32.80 -41.35
CA ASN A 698 -9.31 33.19 -42.34
C ASN A 698 -10.75 33.11 -41.79
N VAL A 699 -10.91 32.78 -40.50
CA VAL A 699 -12.21 32.62 -39.81
C VAL A 699 -12.40 33.65 -38.69
N GLU A 700 -11.33 34.31 -38.24
CA GLU A 700 -11.38 35.62 -37.55
C GLU A 700 -11.44 36.76 -38.57
#